data_AF-A0A942P9E2-F1
#
_entry.id   AF-A0A942P9E2-F1
#
_cell.length_a   1.000
_cell.length_b   1.000
_cell.length_c   1.000
_cell.angle_alpha   90.00
_cell.angle_beta   90.00
_cell.angle_gamma   90.00
#
_symmetry.space_group_name_H-M   'P 1'
#
loop_
_entity.id
_entity.type
_entity.pdbx_description
1 polymer ?
#
loop_
_entity_poly.entity_id
_entity_poly.type
_entity_poly.pdbx_seq_one_letter_code
_entity_poly.pdbx_strand_id
1 'polypeptide(L)'
;MLIKRTEREARRSQLAASFAANASGGMNRRSFLRRSGLAAGGLAAVGALPLAGARKAEAGPVAPAGAKIEIKRNICTHCSVGCTVVAEVANGVWIGQESAYDSPINRGSHCAKGAAVRELVHGDRRLKYPMKLVNGQWTRISWDVAINEIGDKMEAIRKTNGPDSVYWLGSAKFSNEGAYLNRKFAAYWGTNNVDHQARICHSTTVTGVANTWGYGAQTNSYNDIRNAKTIIFMGSNAAEAHPVSLQHVLSGKEQNRANWIVMDPRMTRTAAHANEYVRFRSGTDIPLIWGMMYHIFKNGWEDKEFITQRVADMDLVRKECEKWTPAEVERVTGVPGAQLEKVAKQFATEKPSTFIWCMGATQHTVGTANVRAFCNLLLATGNVGKFGTGANIFRGHCNVQGATDLGLDIGSLPLYYGLAPGAWAHWARVWGTDVNFLKARFADEKMMGAVGIPSTRWFDATTLPKERVTQKDNIKAMMVFGHGGNTVTRMPKAKEGIEKLELLVVADPHPTTWAALSERKNGTYLLPICTQFECDGSRTASNRSLQWGEQIVKPIFESKNDYEVMYLLAKKLGLADEMFKNIKVVNNQPLAEDLLREINRGGFSTGYSGQSPERLKAHMKHQDKFDLVTLRAAKDAPAEIQNDYYGLPWPCWGTPQIRHPGTHTLYNTNLHAKDGGGTFRARFGVERVVKTKVMEDGKEVEKEQRFNLLSEGSYSVGSEIKDGYPEFTYGVLKKLGWDKDLTEAERATIERIGGNNPDGVGWAIDLSGGIIRVTLEHGVMAYGNGKARAVAWNLPDPVPVHREPIYTPRPELVGKFPTYANAQRFRVPDIGFDMQKAAVDKGVAKSFPLVLTSGRLVEYEGGGEETRSNKWLAELQQDSFIEINPQDASERGIKDGQWVWVSGPENSRAKVKALVTPRVGRGVTWMPFHFAGWFQGVDQRKNYPAGTDPIVLGESVNTVTTYGFDPATGMQEPKATLCQVAAA
;
A
#
# COMPACT_ATOMS: atom_id res chain seq x y z
N MET A 1 -11.77 -30.63 -1.45
CA MET A 1 -11.98 -31.23 -0.13
C MET A 1 -10.90 -32.28 0.12
N LEU A 2 -10.21 -32.14 1.26
CA LEU A 2 -9.50 -33.11 2.10
C LEU A 2 -9.14 -34.50 1.50
N ILE A 3 -7.83 -34.76 1.38
CA ILE A 3 -7.26 -36.11 1.48
C ILE A 3 -6.24 -36.07 2.62
N LYS A 4 -6.38 -36.93 3.63
CA LYS A 4 -5.39 -37.05 4.70
C LYS A 4 -4.01 -37.33 4.10
N ARG A 5 -2.96 -36.68 4.58
CA ARG A 5 -1.58 -36.80 4.03
C ARG A 5 -1.10 -38.25 3.93
N THR A 6 -1.55 -39.10 4.85
CA THR A 6 -1.29 -40.55 4.87
C THR A 6 -1.94 -41.32 3.70
N GLU A 7 -3.13 -40.92 3.25
CA GLU A 7 -3.81 -41.55 2.09
C GLU A 7 -3.20 -41.12 0.76
N ARG A 8 -2.59 -39.93 0.71
CA ARG A 8 -1.92 -39.40 -0.49
C ARG A 8 -0.63 -40.17 -0.81
N GLU A 9 0.09 -40.65 0.20
CA GLU A 9 1.29 -41.49 0.02
C GLU A 9 0.91 -42.90 -0.45
N ALA A 10 -0.15 -43.50 0.11
CA ALA A 10 -0.65 -44.81 -0.29
C ALA A 10 -1.15 -44.85 -1.75
N ARG A 11 -1.79 -43.77 -2.25
CA ARG A 11 -2.20 -43.67 -3.66
C ARG A 11 -1.02 -43.46 -4.61
N ARG A 12 0.04 -42.76 -4.19
CA ARG A 12 1.23 -42.52 -5.01
C ARG A 12 2.02 -43.81 -5.25
N SER A 13 2.10 -44.69 -4.25
CA SER A 13 2.78 -45.99 -4.39
C SER A 13 2.01 -46.94 -5.32
N GLN A 14 0.67 -46.96 -5.25
CA GLN A 14 -0.17 -47.76 -6.17
C GLN A 14 -0.09 -47.25 -7.62
N LEU A 15 -0.10 -45.93 -7.84
CA LEU A 15 0.03 -45.35 -9.18
C LEU A 15 1.43 -45.61 -9.77
N ALA A 16 2.49 -45.47 -8.98
CA ALA A 16 3.85 -45.78 -9.43
C ALA A 16 4.01 -47.26 -9.83
N ALA A 17 3.40 -48.19 -9.07
CA ALA A 17 3.38 -49.62 -9.41
C ALA A 17 2.61 -49.90 -10.72
N SER A 18 1.49 -49.20 -10.95
CA SER A 18 0.70 -49.34 -12.18
C SER A 18 1.37 -48.77 -13.45
N PHE A 19 2.25 -47.76 -13.28
CA PHE A 19 3.03 -47.19 -14.37
C PHE A 19 4.27 -48.02 -14.72
N ALA A 20 4.91 -48.65 -13.72
CA ALA A 20 6.05 -49.54 -13.96
C ALA A 20 5.65 -50.82 -14.72
N ALA A 21 4.44 -51.32 -14.52
CA ALA A 21 3.94 -52.52 -15.20
C ALA A 21 3.63 -52.33 -16.70
N ASN A 22 3.59 -51.09 -17.19
CA ASN A 22 3.16 -50.77 -18.57
C ASN A 22 4.29 -50.27 -19.50
N ALA A 23 5.55 -50.31 -19.04
CA ALA A 23 6.70 -49.72 -19.75
C ALA A 23 7.51 -50.71 -20.61
N SER A 24 7.11 -51.98 -20.74
CA SER A 24 7.80 -52.97 -21.56
C SER A 24 7.07 -53.27 -22.88
N GLY A 25 7.47 -52.59 -23.96
CA GLY A 25 7.13 -52.99 -25.34
C GLY A 25 6.84 -51.84 -26.30
N GLY A 26 7.54 -51.80 -27.43
CA GLY A 26 7.45 -50.73 -28.45
C GLY A 26 6.07 -50.55 -29.09
N MET A 27 5.71 -49.29 -29.39
CA MET A 27 4.42 -48.91 -29.98
C MET A 27 4.43 -49.01 -31.51
N ASN A 28 3.39 -49.65 -32.07
CA ASN A 28 3.08 -49.65 -33.50
C ASN A 28 1.81 -48.84 -33.81
N ARG A 29 1.55 -48.56 -35.10
CA ARG A 29 0.43 -47.71 -35.56
C ARG A 29 -0.95 -48.20 -35.09
N ARG A 30 -1.13 -49.51 -34.91
CA ARG A 30 -2.39 -50.12 -34.42
C ARG A 30 -2.57 -49.93 -32.91
N SER A 31 -1.49 -49.94 -32.13
CA SER A 31 -1.49 -49.63 -30.70
C SER A 31 -1.61 -48.12 -30.42
N PHE A 32 -1.10 -47.26 -31.30
CA PHE A 32 -1.37 -45.82 -31.26
C PHE A 32 -2.86 -45.53 -31.46
N LEU A 33 -3.50 -46.04 -32.53
CA LEU A 33 -4.92 -45.78 -32.80
C LEU A 33 -5.86 -46.33 -31.72
N ARG A 34 -5.55 -47.50 -31.11
CA ARG A 34 -6.30 -48.01 -29.95
C ARG A 34 -6.13 -47.13 -28.71
N ARG A 35 -4.91 -46.62 -28.46
CA ARG A 35 -4.63 -45.71 -27.34
C ARG A 35 -5.24 -44.31 -27.55
N SER A 36 -5.29 -43.82 -28.78
CA SER A 36 -5.97 -42.56 -29.14
C SER A 36 -7.49 -42.68 -29.03
N GLY A 37 -8.07 -43.83 -29.41
CA GLY A 37 -9.50 -44.12 -29.19
C GLY A 37 -9.87 -44.22 -27.72
N LEU A 38 -9.01 -44.81 -26.88
CA LEU A 38 -9.17 -44.82 -25.41
C LEU A 38 -8.91 -43.46 -24.76
N ALA A 39 -8.03 -42.62 -25.31
CA ALA A 39 -7.79 -41.26 -24.82
C ALA A 39 -8.94 -40.32 -25.18
N ALA A 40 -9.52 -40.45 -26.37
CA ALA A 40 -10.70 -39.70 -26.79
C ALA A 40 -11.97 -40.15 -26.02
N GLY A 41 -12.17 -41.46 -25.84
CA GLY A 41 -13.24 -42.01 -24.99
C GLY A 41 -13.04 -41.68 -23.51
N GLY A 42 -11.79 -41.63 -23.03
CA GLY A 42 -11.44 -41.22 -21.67
C GLY A 42 -11.69 -39.73 -21.40
N LEU A 43 -11.44 -38.86 -22.37
CA LEU A 43 -11.78 -37.43 -22.29
C LEU A 43 -13.30 -37.18 -22.29
N ALA A 44 -14.06 -37.96 -23.07
CA ALA A 44 -15.53 -37.93 -23.03
C ALA A 44 -16.08 -38.47 -21.69
N ALA A 45 -15.44 -39.49 -21.11
CA ALA A 45 -15.80 -40.02 -19.79
C ALA A 45 -15.43 -39.08 -18.63
N VAL A 46 -14.36 -38.27 -18.77
CA VAL A 46 -13.99 -37.24 -17.78
C VAL A 46 -14.99 -36.06 -17.80
N GLY A 47 -15.59 -35.75 -18.95
CA GLY A 47 -16.70 -34.78 -19.05
C GLY A 47 -18.03 -35.28 -18.45
N ALA A 48 -18.17 -36.60 -18.24
CA ALA A 48 -19.38 -37.25 -17.73
C ALA A 48 -19.22 -37.84 -16.31
N LEU A 49 -18.06 -37.67 -15.67
CA LEU A 49 -17.92 -37.99 -14.25
C LEU A 49 -18.87 -37.07 -13.48
N PRO A 50 -19.83 -37.62 -12.72
CA PRO A 50 -20.60 -36.80 -11.79
C PRO A 50 -19.60 -36.13 -10.85
N LEU A 51 -19.91 -34.92 -10.40
CA LEU A 51 -19.28 -34.21 -9.29
C LEU A 51 -19.36 -35.00 -7.95
N ALA A 52 -19.26 -36.34 -7.96
CA ALA A 52 -19.40 -37.25 -6.83
C ALA A 52 -18.20 -37.24 -5.86
N GLY A 53 -17.16 -36.44 -6.12
CA GLY A 53 -16.14 -36.09 -5.13
C GLY A 53 -16.51 -34.90 -4.24
N ALA A 54 -17.60 -34.18 -4.57
CA ALA A 54 -18.21 -33.23 -3.66
C ALA A 54 -19.30 -33.98 -2.89
N ARG A 55 -19.07 -34.27 -1.61
CA ARG A 55 -20.21 -34.42 -0.70
C ARG A 55 -21.04 -33.15 -0.87
N LYS A 56 -22.36 -33.29 -1.05
CA LYS A 56 -23.27 -32.17 -0.76
C LYS A 56 -22.85 -31.68 0.62
N ALA A 57 -22.37 -30.45 0.70
CA ALA A 57 -22.37 -29.78 1.98
C ALA A 57 -23.84 -29.79 2.40
N GLU A 58 -24.18 -30.53 3.45
CA GLU A 58 -25.41 -30.22 4.15
C GLU A 58 -25.30 -28.74 4.49
N ALA A 59 -26.32 -27.96 4.10
CA ALA A 59 -26.36 -26.55 4.43
C ALA A 59 -26.00 -26.42 5.91
N GLY A 60 -25.16 -25.44 6.24
CA GLY A 60 -24.95 -25.08 7.64
C GLY A 60 -26.31 -24.90 8.32
N PRO A 61 -26.38 -25.04 9.67
CA PRO A 61 -27.64 -25.02 10.39
C PRO A 61 -28.54 -23.91 9.84
N VAL A 62 -29.69 -24.31 9.30
CA VAL A 62 -30.66 -23.37 8.73
C VAL A 62 -30.98 -22.35 9.81
N ALA A 63 -31.16 -21.08 9.41
CA ALA A 63 -31.59 -20.04 10.34
C ALA A 63 -32.73 -20.59 11.22
N PRO A 64 -32.73 -20.33 12.54
CA PRO A 64 -33.76 -20.85 13.43
C PRO A 64 -35.14 -20.64 12.82
N ALA A 65 -36.01 -21.65 12.84
CA ALA A 65 -37.32 -21.56 12.19
C ALA A 65 -38.06 -20.28 12.65
N GLY A 66 -38.40 -19.40 11.69
CA GLY A 66 -39.04 -18.11 11.94
C GLY A 66 -38.10 -16.91 12.16
N ALA A 67 -36.79 -17.09 12.21
CA ALA A 67 -35.83 -15.99 12.34
C ALA A 67 -35.72 -15.20 11.02
N LYS A 68 -35.93 -13.88 11.08
CA LYS A 68 -35.70 -12.98 9.95
C LYS A 68 -34.20 -12.90 9.65
N ILE A 69 -33.83 -13.17 8.40
CA ILE A 69 -32.46 -12.98 7.90
C ILE A 69 -32.34 -11.55 7.39
N GLU A 70 -31.42 -10.79 7.97
CA GLU A 70 -31.00 -9.48 7.48
C GLU A 70 -29.78 -9.65 6.58
N ILE A 71 -29.83 -9.03 5.40
CA ILE A 71 -28.69 -8.94 4.51
C ILE A 71 -27.97 -7.62 4.76
N LYS A 72 -26.68 -7.70 5.07
CA LYS A 72 -25.82 -6.54 5.28
C LYS A 72 -24.59 -6.62 4.39
N ARG A 73 -24.12 -5.47 3.91
CA ARG A 73 -22.95 -5.38 3.03
C ARG A 73 -21.80 -4.66 3.73
N ASN A 74 -20.62 -5.23 3.60
CA ASN A 74 -19.38 -4.60 4.04
C ASN A 74 -18.24 -4.95 3.08
N ILE A 75 -17.05 -4.40 3.26
CA ILE A 75 -15.89 -4.60 2.38
C ILE A 75 -14.91 -5.59 3.01
N CYS A 76 -14.34 -6.48 2.20
CA CYS A 76 -13.26 -7.38 2.63
C CYS A 76 -12.11 -6.59 3.28
N THR A 77 -11.60 -7.08 4.41
CA THR A 77 -10.63 -6.38 5.27
C THR A 77 -9.16 -6.72 4.98
N HIS A 78 -8.89 -7.52 3.94
CA HIS A 78 -7.54 -8.00 3.65
C HIS A 78 -6.76 -7.07 2.71
N CYS A 79 -6.92 -7.24 1.39
CA CYS A 79 -6.17 -6.49 0.37
C CYS A 79 -6.97 -5.31 -0.19
N SER A 80 -6.30 -4.45 -0.95
CA SER A 80 -6.83 -3.21 -1.51
C SER A 80 -7.77 -3.35 -2.72
N VAL A 81 -8.14 -4.57 -3.13
CA VAL A 81 -9.07 -4.76 -4.25
C VAL A 81 -10.45 -4.16 -3.95
N GLY A 82 -10.90 -4.24 -2.69
CA GLY A 82 -12.17 -3.64 -2.27
C GLY A 82 -13.40 -4.51 -2.57
N CYS A 83 -13.27 -5.84 -2.47
CA CYS A 83 -14.37 -6.77 -2.71
C CYS A 83 -15.50 -6.59 -1.70
N THR A 84 -16.75 -6.57 -2.16
CA THR A 84 -17.94 -6.55 -1.30
C THR A 84 -18.20 -7.95 -0.74
N VAL A 85 -18.53 -7.98 0.55
CA VAL A 85 -18.94 -9.14 1.33
C VAL A 85 -20.42 -8.98 1.64
N VAL A 86 -21.23 -9.99 1.32
CA VAL A 86 -22.65 -10.04 1.67
C VAL A 86 -22.79 -10.96 2.89
N ALA A 87 -23.24 -10.41 4.01
CA ALA A 87 -23.42 -11.14 5.25
C ALA A 87 -24.90 -11.39 5.50
N GLU A 88 -25.21 -12.63 5.89
CA GLU A 88 -26.52 -13.05 6.38
C GLU A 88 -26.50 -13.04 7.90
N VAL A 89 -27.38 -12.23 8.50
CA VAL A 89 -27.45 -12.01 9.93
C VAL A 89 -28.82 -12.42 10.45
N ALA A 90 -28.87 -13.30 11.44
CA ALA A 90 -30.09 -13.70 12.13
C ALA A 90 -29.93 -13.49 13.63
N ASN A 91 -30.88 -12.80 14.27
CA ASN A 91 -30.85 -12.47 15.70
C ASN A 91 -29.52 -11.82 16.16
N GLY A 92 -28.93 -10.97 15.31
CA GLY A 92 -27.66 -10.30 15.58
C GLY A 92 -26.41 -11.17 15.42
N VAL A 93 -26.53 -12.41 14.94
CA VAL A 93 -25.41 -13.34 14.70
C VAL A 93 -25.15 -13.48 13.20
N TRP A 94 -23.88 -13.43 12.80
CA TRP A 94 -23.46 -13.67 11.41
C TRP A 94 -23.50 -15.17 11.10
N ILE A 95 -24.54 -15.63 10.41
CA ILE A 95 -24.81 -17.05 10.15
C ILE A 95 -24.28 -17.54 8.80
N GLY A 96 -24.21 -16.66 7.80
CA GLY A 96 -23.83 -17.01 6.44
C GLY A 96 -23.12 -15.86 5.73
N GLN A 97 -22.31 -16.18 4.73
CA GLN A 97 -21.64 -15.18 3.88
C GLN A 97 -21.69 -15.64 2.43
N GLU A 98 -22.00 -14.71 1.54
CA GLU A 98 -21.90 -14.89 0.10
C GLU A 98 -21.05 -13.79 -0.54
N SER A 99 -20.59 -14.08 -1.75
CA SER A 99 -19.92 -13.09 -2.58
C SER A 99 -20.93 -12.21 -3.32
N ALA A 100 -20.65 -10.91 -3.42
CA ALA A 100 -21.53 -9.95 -4.10
C ALA A 100 -21.43 -10.07 -5.64
N TYR A 101 -22.45 -10.65 -6.28
CA TYR A 101 -22.53 -10.77 -7.75
C TYR A 101 -22.78 -9.44 -8.47
N ASP A 102 -23.50 -8.54 -7.81
CA ASP A 102 -23.82 -7.18 -8.24
C ASP A 102 -22.64 -6.21 -8.08
N SER A 103 -21.65 -6.52 -7.23
CA SER A 103 -20.47 -5.67 -7.09
C SER A 103 -19.66 -5.62 -8.40
N PRO A 104 -19.41 -4.42 -8.97
CA PRO A 104 -18.61 -4.28 -10.18
C PRO A 104 -17.13 -4.62 -9.94
N ILE A 105 -16.71 -4.75 -8.67
CA ILE A 105 -15.34 -5.09 -8.29
C ILE A 105 -15.14 -6.60 -8.30
N ASN A 106 -15.91 -7.36 -7.50
CA ASN A 106 -15.64 -8.78 -7.32
C ASN A 106 -16.59 -9.74 -8.04
N ARG A 107 -17.76 -9.29 -8.52
CA ARG A 107 -18.66 -10.10 -9.38
C ARG A 107 -18.89 -11.54 -8.92
N GLY A 108 -19.17 -11.72 -7.64
CA GLY A 108 -19.39 -13.06 -7.07
C GLY A 108 -18.11 -13.88 -6.89
N SER A 109 -16.94 -13.22 -6.81
CA SER A 109 -15.66 -13.86 -6.51
C SER A 109 -15.15 -13.46 -5.13
N HIS A 110 -14.53 -14.42 -4.45
CA HIS A 110 -13.64 -14.19 -3.31
C HIS A 110 -12.35 -15.00 -3.49
N CYS A 111 -11.24 -14.47 -2.99
CA CYS A 111 -10.05 -15.29 -2.77
C CYS A 111 -10.21 -16.10 -1.47
N ALA A 112 -9.28 -17.02 -1.19
CA ALA A 112 -9.30 -17.83 0.03
C ALA A 112 -9.47 -16.97 1.30
N LYS A 113 -8.75 -15.84 1.40
CA LYS A 113 -8.87 -14.90 2.51
C LYS A 113 -10.27 -14.30 2.62
N GLY A 114 -10.79 -13.79 1.50
CA GLY A 114 -12.12 -13.17 1.43
C GLY A 114 -13.26 -14.13 1.78
N ALA A 115 -13.14 -15.40 1.39
CA ALA A 115 -14.11 -16.44 1.71
C ALA A 115 -14.10 -16.84 3.19
N ALA A 116 -13.01 -16.54 3.92
CA ALA A 116 -12.82 -16.94 5.32
C ALA A 116 -13.01 -15.79 6.32
N VAL A 117 -13.43 -14.59 5.88
CA VAL A 117 -13.47 -13.38 6.74
C VAL A 117 -14.46 -13.47 7.88
N ARG A 118 -15.55 -14.24 7.73
CA ARG A 118 -16.52 -14.48 8.80
C ARG A 118 -15.86 -15.00 10.09
N GLU A 119 -14.87 -15.91 9.96
CA GLU A 119 -14.21 -16.49 11.14
C GLU A 119 -13.25 -15.51 11.82
N LEU A 120 -12.95 -14.36 11.22
CA LEU A 120 -12.20 -13.29 11.90
C LEU A 120 -13.04 -12.67 13.01
N VAL A 121 -14.36 -12.68 12.87
CA VAL A 121 -15.27 -12.18 13.90
C VAL A 121 -15.30 -13.19 15.04
N HIS A 122 -15.83 -14.40 14.82
CA HIS A 122 -16.10 -15.35 15.90
C HIS A 122 -14.98 -16.40 16.12
N GLY A 123 -13.75 -16.10 15.73
CA GLY A 123 -12.62 -17.01 15.85
C GLY A 123 -12.20 -17.26 17.30
N ASP A 124 -11.83 -18.50 17.62
CA ASP A 124 -11.48 -18.90 19.00
C ASP A 124 -10.20 -18.24 19.53
N ARG A 125 -9.36 -17.71 18.62
CA ARG A 125 -8.07 -17.08 18.92
C ARG A 125 -8.15 -15.55 19.14
N ARG A 126 -9.36 -14.99 19.16
CA ARG A 126 -9.60 -13.56 19.40
C ARG A 126 -9.17 -13.13 20.82
N LEU A 127 -8.68 -11.89 20.94
CA LEU A 127 -8.61 -11.20 22.24
C LEU A 127 -10.04 -10.85 22.69
N LYS A 128 -10.36 -11.24 23.94
CA LYS A 128 -11.74 -11.16 24.47
C LYS A 128 -11.96 -10.03 25.48
N TYR A 129 -10.92 -9.64 26.20
CA TYR A 129 -10.98 -8.66 27.29
C TYR A 129 -9.64 -7.92 27.39
N PRO A 130 -9.61 -6.70 27.97
CA PRO A 130 -8.37 -6.00 28.25
C PRO A 130 -7.45 -6.82 29.15
N MET A 131 -6.16 -6.83 28.83
CA MET A 131 -5.15 -7.54 29.62
C MET A 131 -3.93 -6.66 29.83
N LYS A 132 -3.22 -6.87 30.95
CA LYS A 132 -1.88 -6.34 31.17
C LYS A 132 -0.91 -7.43 31.59
N LEU A 133 0.36 -7.20 31.30
CA LEU A 133 1.43 -8.07 31.74
C LEU A 133 1.86 -7.70 33.16
N VAL A 134 1.81 -8.67 34.08
CA VAL A 134 2.25 -8.54 35.47
C VAL A 134 3.24 -9.65 35.77
N ASN A 135 4.49 -9.30 36.06
CA ASN A 135 5.57 -10.25 36.30
C ASN A 135 5.71 -11.35 35.22
N GLY A 136 5.44 -10.98 33.96
CA GLY A 136 5.50 -11.88 32.80
C GLY A 136 4.25 -12.74 32.60
N GLN A 137 3.17 -12.51 33.36
CA GLN A 137 1.90 -13.23 33.21
C GLN A 137 0.78 -12.29 32.76
N TRP A 138 -0.01 -12.72 31.78
CA TRP A 138 -1.13 -11.94 31.27
C TRP A 138 -2.32 -11.99 32.24
N THR A 139 -2.70 -10.82 32.76
CA THR A 139 -3.78 -10.66 33.73
C THR A 139 -4.92 -9.84 33.12
N ARG A 140 -6.15 -10.35 33.18
CA ARG A 140 -7.34 -9.61 32.75
C ARG A 140 -7.55 -8.39 33.64
N ILE A 141 -7.91 -7.27 33.03
CA ILE A 141 -8.29 -6.02 33.70
C ILE A 141 -9.58 -5.47 33.08
N SER A 142 -10.21 -4.49 33.73
CA SER A 142 -11.33 -3.76 33.14
C SER A 142 -10.84 -2.70 32.15
N TRP A 143 -11.74 -2.22 31.29
CA TRP A 143 -11.47 -1.08 30.41
C TRP A 143 -11.12 0.19 31.20
N ASP A 144 -11.78 0.45 32.32
CA ASP A 144 -11.49 1.62 33.15
C ASP A 144 -10.07 1.58 33.72
N VAL A 145 -9.63 0.41 34.20
CA VAL A 145 -8.25 0.22 34.67
C VAL A 145 -7.27 0.42 33.52
N ALA A 146 -7.53 -0.20 32.36
CA ALA A 146 -6.68 -0.05 31.18
C ALA A 146 -6.53 1.43 30.75
N ILE A 147 -7.64 2.14 30.55
CA ILE A 147 -7.64 3.54 30.09
C ILE A 147 -6.95 4.45 31.11
N ASN A 148 -7.21 4.26 32.41
CA ASN A 148 -6.58 5.08 33.45
C ASN A 148 -5.07 4.83 33.54
N GLU A 149 -4.63 3.57 33.70
CA GLU A 149 -3.21 3.25 33.85
C GLU A 149 -2.39 3.65 32.60
N ILE A 150 -2.95 3.44 31.40
CA ILE A 150 -2.33 3.87 30.14
C ILE A 150 -2.23 5.40 30.08
N GLY A 151 -3.34 6.10 30.32
CA GLY A 151 -3.39 7.57 30.29
C GLY A 151 -2.42 8.21 31.28
N ASP A 152 -2.41 7.74 32.54
CA ASP A 152 -1.51 8.25 33.59
C ASP A 152 -0.04 8.05 33.19
N LYS A 153 0.31 6.88 32.63
CA LYS A 153 1.68 6.61 32.18
C LYS A 153 2.07 7.47 30.97
N MET A 154 1.15 7.70 30.03
CA MET A 154 1.38 8.60 28.90
C MET A 154 1.62 10.04 29.36
N GLU A 155 0.84 10.56 30.30
CA GLU A 155 1.01 11.91 30.85
C GLU A 155 2.33 12.05 31.62
N ALA A 156 2.71 11.04 32.40
CA ALA A 156 3.99 11.01 33.11
C ALA A 156 5.18 11.08 32.12
N ILE A 157 5.13 10.31 31.03
CA ILE A 157 6.13 10.34 29.96
C ILE A 157 6.14 11.70 29.26
N ARG A 158 4.96 12.25 28.93
CA ARG A 158 4.87 13.57 28.30
C ARG A 158 5.49 14.66 29.15
N LYS A 159 5.22 14.66 30.47
CA LYS A 159 5.77 15.63 31.42
C LYS A 159 7.29 15.53 31.52
N THR A 160 7.82 14.32 31.58
CA THR A 160 9.26 14.07 31.80
C THR A 160 10.07 14.20 30.52
N ASN A 161 9.64 13.53 29.45
CA ASN A 161 10.42 13.34 28.23
C ASN A 161 9.92 14.19 27.04
N GLY A 162 8.66 14.64 27.07
CA GLY A 162 8.03 15.42 26.00
C GLY A 162 7.04 14.60 25.16
N PRO A 163 6.20 15.27 24.35
CA PRO A 163 5.11 14.61 23.62
C PRO A 163 5.60 13.63 22.55
N ASP A 164 6.73 13.91 21.88
CA ASP A 164 7.32 13.05 20.86
C ASP A 164 7.90 11.73 21.40
N SER A 165 8.01 11.55 22.72
CA SER A 165 8.41 10.26 23.32
C SER A 165 7.28 9.23 23.33
N VAL A 166 6.06 9.60 22.91
CA VAL A 166 4.93 8.69 22.71
C VAL A 166 4.69 8.53 21.21
N TYR A 167 4.86 7.31 20.70
CA TYR A 167 4.69 6.98 19.30
C TYR A 167 3.30 6.40 19.01
N TRP A 168 2.65 6.88 17.96
CA TRP A 168 1.33 6.42 17.53
C TRP A 168 1.43 5.62 16.23
N LEU A 169 1.37 4.28 16.33
CA LEU A 169 1.39 3.40 15.16
C LEU A 169 -0.05 3.01 14.80
N GLY A 170 -0.58 3.62 13.75
CA GLY A 170 -1.95 3.39 13.26
C GLY A 170 -2.07 2.21 12.29
N SER A 171 -3.29 2.00 11.79
CA SER A 171 -3.63 0.85 10.94
C SER A 171 -4.10 1.24 9.54
N ALA A 172 -3.58 0.54 8.54
CA ALA A 172 -4.10 0.47 7.17
C ALA A 172 -5.36 -0.40 7.04
N LYS A 173 -5.85 -0.97 8.15
CA LYS A 173 -7.14 -1.68 8.24
C LYS A 173 -8.22 -0.86 8.92
N PHE A 174 -7.91 0.30 9.50
CA PHE A 174 -8.97 1.19 9.97
C PHE A 174 -9.93 1.52 8.84
N SER A 175 -11.17 1.85 9.19
CA SER A 175 -11.99 2.74 8.39
C SER A 175 -11.29 4.09 8.20
N ASN A 176 -11.72 4.85 7.21
CA ASN A 176 -11.25 6.21 6.98
C ASN A 176 -11.44 7.05 8.24
N GLU A 177 -12.60 6.97 8.85
CA GLU A 177 -12.94 7.70 10.06
C GLU A 177 -12.01 7.33 11.23
N GLY A 178 -11.61 6.06 11.34
CA GLY A 178 -10.65 5.60 12.34
C GLY A 178 -9.23 6.11 12.09
N ALA A 179 -8.78 6.08 10.83
CA ALA A 179 -7.49 6.63 10.45
C ALA A 179 -7.41 8.14 10.69
N TYR A 180 -8.47 8.86 10.34
CA TYR A 180 -8.62 10.29 10.60
C TYR A 180 -8.59 10.61 12.10
N LEU A 181 -9.35 9.88 12.92
CA LEU A 181 -9.36 10.06 14.36
C LEU A 181 -7.98 9.83 14.98
N ASN A 182 -7.26 8.78 14.56
CA ASN A 182 -5.93 8.49 15.09
C ASN A 182 -4.93 9.60 14.72
N ARG A 183 -4.99 10.12 13.49
CA ARG A 183 -4.17 11.27 13.07
C ARG A 183 -4.51 12.56 13.83
N LYS A 184 -5.82 12.83 14.00
CA LYS A 184 -6.32 13.98 14.77
C LYS A 184 -5.88 13.87 16.23
N PHE A 185 -5.94 12.67 16.82
CA PHE A 185 -5.46 12.43 18.18
C PHE A 185 -3.97 12.76 18.32
N ALA A 186 -3.11 12.26 17.42
CA ALA A 186 -1.68 12.57 17.44
C ALA A 186 -1.41 14.09 17.34
N ALA A 187 -2.22 14.82 16.57
CA ALA A 187 -2.14 16.28 16.46
C ALA A 187 -2.48 16.97 17.79
N TYR A 188 -3.55 16.56 18.46
CA TYR A 188 -3.96 17.08 19.77
C TYR A 188 -3.03 16.65 20.90
N TRP A 189 -2.40 15.48 20.77
CA TRP A 189 -1.34 15.03 21.67
C TRP A 189 -0.10 15.94 21.58
N GLY A 190 0.21 16.42 20.37
CA GLY A 190 1.33 17.30 20.07
C GLY A 190 2.55 16.58 19.50
N THR A 191 2.34 15.59 18.62
CA THR A 191 3.44 14.87 17.95
C THR A 191 3.16 14.57 16.48
N ASN A 192 4.24 14.46 15.70
CA ASN A 192 4.24 13.90 14.34
C ASN A 192 4.88 12.50 14.28
N ASN A 193 5.19 11.89 15.43
CA ASN A 193 5.57 10.47 15.53
C ASN A 193 4.33 9.59 15.39
N VAL A 194 3.72 9.67 14.22
CA VAL A 194 2.54 8.89 13.79
C VAL A 194 2.82 8.31 12.42
N ASP A 195 2.56 7.02 12.24
CA ASP A 195 2.80 6.33 10.96
C ASP A 195 1.89 5.11 10.83
N HIS A 196 1.89 4.48 9.66
CA HIS A 196 1.17 3.24 9.40
C HIS A 196 1.87 2.39 8.32
N GLN A 197 1.21 1.33 7.86
CA GLN A 197 1.77 0.33 6.94
C GLN A 197 2.17 0.91 5.57
N ALA A 198 1.75 2.12 5.16
CA ALA A 198 2.28 2.71 3.93
C ALA A 198 3.81 2.83 3.98
N ARG A 199 4.41 3.09 5.17
CA ARG A 199 5.86 3.17 5.35
C ARG A 199 6.61 1.92 4.88
N ILE A 200 6.00 0.75 5.09
CA ILE A 200 6.53 -0.55 4.69
C ILE A 200 5.86 -1.07 3.41
N CYS A 201 5.09 -0.25 2.71
CA CYS A 201 4.34 -0.66 1.53
C CYS A 201 4.52 0.33 0.36
N HIS A 202 3.89 1.50 0.39
CA HIS A 202 3.80 2.43 -0.74
C HIS A 202 4.26 3.86 -0.44
N SER A 203 4.96 4.15 0.66
CA SER A 203 5.49 5.50 0.92
C SER A 203 6.39 5.99 -0.22
N THR A 204 7.27 5.12 -0.76
CA THR A 204 8.10 5.43 -1.93
C THR A 204 7.30 5.61 -3.21
N THR A 205 6.14 4.95 -3.34
CA THR A 205 5.19 5.23 -4.41
C THR A 205 4.61 6.63 -4.27
N VAL A 206 4.10 6.98 -3.10
CA VAL A 206 3.49 8.29 -2.86
C VAL A 206 4.50 9.38 -3.18
N THR A 207 5.72 9.27 -2.65
CA THR A 207 6.80 10.22 -2.93
C THR A 207 7.18 10.21 -4.41
N GLY A 208 7.44 9.06 -5.02
CA GLY A 208 7.89 8.97 -6.41
C GLY A 208 6.87 9.53 -7.41
N VAL A 209 5.62 9.05 -7.33
CA VAL A 209 4.55 9.44 -8.26
C VAL A 209 4.11 10.88 -8.01
N ALA A 210 3.91 11.30 -6.75
CA ALA A 210 3.49 12.67 -6.47
C ALA A 210 4.54 13.69 -6.90
N ASN A 211 5.83 13.34 -6.82
CA ASN A 211 6.93 14.17 -7.32
C ASN A 211 7.11 14.08 -8.83
N THR A 212 6.39 13.25 -9.58
CA THR A 212 6.41 13.24 -11.05
C THR A 212 5.11 13.83 -11.63
N TRP A 213 3.94 13.45 -11.11
CA TRP A 213 2.61 13.79 -11.66
C TRP A 213 1.72 14.65 -10.76
N GLY A 214 2.11 14.89 -9.51
CA GLY A 214 1.38 15.73 -8.55
C GLY A 214 0.51 14.98 -7.52
N TYR A 215 0.06 13.75 -7.83
CA TYR A 215 -0.63 12.86 -6.88
C TYR A 215 0.08 11.50 -6.75
N GLY A 216 0.11 10.97 -5.52
CA GLY A 216 0.81 9.73 -5.20
C GLY A 216 0.02 8.43 -5.43
N ALA A 217 -1.08 8.47 -6.19
CA ALA A 217 -2.10 7.43 -6.23
C ALA A 217 -2.09 6.59 -7.51
N GLN A 218 -2.80 5.46 -7.50
CA GLN A 218 -3.09 4.69 -8.71
C GLN A 218 -3.87 5.56 -9.70
N THR A 219 -3.49 5.56 -10.97
CA THR A 219 -4.08 6.47 -11.97
C THR A 219 -5.41 5.99 -12.56
N ASN A 220 -5.62 4.68 -12.63
CA ASN A 220 -6.80 4.04 -13.24
C ASN A 220 -7.44 3.07 -12.22
N SER A 221 -8.19 2.07 -12.69
CA SER A 221 -8.79 1.03 -11.83
C SER A 221 -8.44 -0.38 -12.28
N TYR A 222 -8.81 -1.36 -11.44
CA TYR A 222 -8.75 -2.77 -11.81
C TYR A 222 -9.61 -3.06 -13.05
N ASN A 223 -10.81 -2.49 -13.11
CA ASN A 223 -11.77 -2.68 -14.21
C ASN A 223 -11.24 -2.17 -15.54
N ASP A 224 -10.61 -1.00 -15.54
CA ASP A 224 -10.07 -0.36 -16.74
C ASP A 224 -8.89 -1.12 -17.37
N ILE A 225 -8.21 -2.00 -16.63
CA ILE A 225 -7.16 -2.89 -17.18
C ILE A 225 -7.71 -3.74 -18.33
N ARG A 226 -9.02 -4.02 -18.35
CA ARG A 226 -9.70 -4.73 -19.44
C ARG A 226 -9.58 -4.03 -20.79
N ASN A 227 -9.22 -2.75 -20.83
CA ASN A 227 -9.04 -1.96 -22.06
C ASN A 227 -7.58 -2.02 -22.59
N ALA A 228 -6.64 -2.57 -21.82
CA ALA A 228 -5.24 -2.61 -22.20
C ALA A 228 -4.97 -3.67 -23.30
N LYS A 229 -4.02 -3.37 -24.19
CA LYS A 229 -3.43 -4.32 -25.16
C LYS A 229 -2.03 -4.78 -24.75
N THR A 230 -1.33 -4.02 -23.90
CA THR A 230 -0.08 -4.48 -23.28
C THR A 230 -0.11 -4.21 -21.79
N ILE A 231 0.22 -5.23 -20.99
CA ILE A 231 0.15 -5.22 -19.54
C ILE A 231 1.49 -5.70 -19.00
N ILE A 232 2.26 -4.81 -18.37
CA ILE A 232 3.49 -5.18 -17.68
C ILE A 232 3.23 -5.25 -16.17
N PHE A 233 3.56 -6.39 -15.57
CA PHE A 233 3.73 -6.52 -14.13
C PHE A 233 5.22 -6.50 -13.80
N MET A 234 5.66 -5.51 -13.03
CA MET A 234 7.02 -5.47 -12.48
C MET A 234 6.96 -5.08 -11.01
N GLY A 235 7.54 -5.91 -10.15
CA GLY A 235 7.43 -5.74 -8.70
C GLY A 235 6.02 -5.97 -8.16
N SER A 236 5.18 -6.74 -8.86
CA SER A 236 3.83 -7.13 -8.46
C SER A 236 3.56 -8.60 -8.76
N ASN A 237 2.89 -9.28 -7.83
CA ASN A 237 2.47 -10.68 -7.96
C ASN A 237 0.98 -10.79 -7.60
N ALA A 238 0.12 -10.28 -8.49
CA ALA A 238 -1.31 -10.14 -8.24
C ALA A 238 -2.04 -11.48 -8.03
N ALA A 239 -1.56 -12.60 -8.60
CA ALA A 239 -2.14 -13.91 -8.35
C ALA A 239 -2.13 -14.31 -6.86
N GLU A 240 -1.23 -13.72 -6.07
CA GLU A 240 -1.10 -14.00 -4.63
C GLU A 240 -1.54 -12.82 -3.78
N ALA A 241 -1.14 -11.61 -4.18
CA ALA A 241 -1.40 -10.39 -3.41
C ALA A 241 -2.77 -9.76 -3.70
N HIS A 242 -3.31 -9.95 -4.90
CA HIS A 242 -4.58 -9.35 -5.36
C HIS A 242 -5.42 -10.32 -6.21
N PRO A 243 -5.73 -11.55 -5.77
CA PRO A 243 -6.17 -12.60 -6.69
C PRO A 243 -7.45 -12.23 -7.47
N VAL A 244 -8.38 -11.52 -6.83
CA VAL A 244 -9.63 -11.09 -7.45
C VAL A 244 -9.39 -10.07 -8.57
N SER A 245 -8.28 -9.32 -8.56
CA SER A 245 -7.95 -8.41 -9.66
C SER A 245 -7.60 -9.14 -10.94
N LEU A 246 -7.14 -10.40 -10.86
CA LEU A 246 -6.78 -11.18 -12.05
C LEU A 246 -7.95 -11.36 -13.01
N GLN A 247 -9.20 -11.34 -12.53
CA GLN A 247 -10.35 -11.45 -13.43
C GLN A 247 -10.34 -10.36 -14.51
N HIS A 248 -9.87 -9.14 -14.18
CA HIS A 248 -9.83 -8.03 -15.14
C HIS A 248 -8.63 -8.16 -16.09
N VAL A 249 -7.51 -8.67 -15.61
CA VAL A 249 -6.32 -8.96 -16.43
C VAL A 249 -6.60 -10.10 -17.41
N LEU A 250 -7.19 -11.20 -16.92
CA LEU A 250 -7.55 -12.37 -17.73
C LEU A 250 -8.62 -12.02 -18.76
N SER A 251 -9.64 -11.24 -18.38
CA SER A 251 -10.65 -10.75 -19.33
C SER A 251 -10.00 -9.90 -20.42
N GLY A 252 -9.10 -8.96 -20.07
CA GLY A 252 -8.37 -8.16 -21.05
C GLY A 252 -7.49 -9.01 -21.97
N LYS A 253 -6.81 -10.03 -21.42
CA LYS A 253 -6.01 -10.98 -22.22
C LYS A 253 -6.86 -11.75 -23.22
N GLU A 254 -8.04 -12.22 -22.82
CA GLU A 254 -8.92 -12.99 -23.70
C GLU A 254 -9.62 -12.10 -24.74
N GLN A 255 -10.17 -10.96 -24.30
CA GLN A 255 -10.99 -10.08 -25.14
C GLN A 255 -10.15 -9.22 -26.08
N ASN A 256 -9.04 -8.64 -25.60
CA ASN A 256 -8.18 -7.76 -26.42
C ASN A 256 -6.96 -8.46 -27.00
N ARG A 257 -6.76 -9.76 -26.71
CA ARG A 257 -5.51 -10.48 -27.00
C ARG A 257 -4.30 -9.77 -26.39
N ALA A 258 -4.47 -9.20 -25.20
CA ALA A 258 -3.45 -8.37 -24.59
C ALA A 258 -2.14 -9.13 -24.32
N ASN A 259 -0.99 -8.50 -24.60
CA ASN A 259 0.32 -8.99 -24.18
C ASN A 259 0.45 -8.85 -22.67
N TRP A 260 0.47 -9.97 -21.96
CA TRP A 260 0.74 -9.99 -20.53
C TRP A 260 2.20 -10.36 -20.27
N ILE A 261 2.97 -9.41 -19.76
CA ILE A 261 4.40 -9.55 -19.48
C ILE A 261 4.61 -9.48 -17.97
N VAL A 262 5.39 -10.40 -17.41
CA VAL A 262 5.77 -10.39 -15.99
C VAL A 262 7.29 -10.32 -15.87
N MET A 263 7.76 -9.29 -15.18
CA MET A 263 9.16 -9.08 -14.82
C MET A 263 9.32 -9.32 -13.32
N ASP A 264 9.94 -10.43 -12.94
CA ASP A 264 10.10 -10.82 -11.54
C ASP A 264 11.34 -11.72 -11.37
N PRO A 265 12.12 -11.60 -10.28
CA PRO A 265 13.21 -12.53 -9.98
C PRO A 265 12.76 -14.01 -9.88
N ARG A 266 11.45 -14.25 -9.71
CA ARG A 266 10.84 -15.57 -9.58
C ARG A 266 9.81 -15.85 -10.67
N MET A 267 9.70 -17.11 -11.06
CA MET A 267 8.55 -17.62 -11.81
C MET A 267 7.36 -17.74 -10.83
N THR A 268 6.65 -16.63 -10.63
CA THR A 268 5.51 -16.54 -9.72
C THR A 268 4.24 -17.17 -10.28
N ARG A 269 3.19 -17.29 -9.45
CA ARG A 269 1.84 -17.65 -9.92
C ARG A 269 1.30 -16.66 -10.95
N THR A 270 1.68 -15.38 -10.87
CA THR A 270 1.34 -14.37 -11.90
C THR A 270 2.10 -14.65 -13.20
N ALA A 271 3.41 -14.92 -13.12
CA ALA A 271 4.25 -15.23 -14.28
C ALA A 271 3.77 -16.49 -15.03
N ALA A 272 3.19 -17.47 -14.32
CA ALA A 272 2.62 -18.67 -14.93
C ALA A 272 1.45 -18.38 -15.90
N HIS A 273 0.81 -17.22 -15.81
CA HIS A 273 -0.24 -16.80 -16.74
C HIS A 273 0.26 -15.83 -17.82
N ALA A 274 1.51 -15.38 -17.75
CA ALA A 274 2.07 -14.39 -18.67
C ALA A 274 2.34 -15.00 -20.06
N ASN A 275 2.32 -14.15 -21.09
CA ASN A 275 2.83 -14.46 -22.42
C ASN A 275 4.37 -14.43 -22.45
N GLU A 276 4.97 -13.56 -21.64
CA GLU A 276 6.42 -13.36 -21.55
C GLU A 276 6.83 -13.23 -20.08
N TYR A 277 7.88 -13.96 -19.68
CA TYR A 277 8.47 -13.87 -18.35
C TYR A 277 9.92 -13.40 -18.46
N VAL A 278 10.23 -12.27 -17.82
CA VAL A 278 11.57 -11.68 -17.75
C VAL A 278 12.11 -11.85 -16.34
N ARG A 279 13.13 -12.70 -16.19
CA ARG A 279 13.83 -12.88 -14.92
C ARG A 279 14.96 -11.87 -14.80
N PHE A 280 14.98 -11.10 -13.72
CA PHE A 280 16.05 -10.13 -13.44
C PHE A 280 16.52 -10.23 -11.98
N ARG A 281 17.71 -9.71 -11.69
CA ARG A 281 18.28 -9.67 -10.33
C ARG A 281 17.54 -8.64 -9.45
N SER A 282 17.10 -9.04 -8.26
CA SER A 282 16.50 -8.12 -7.28
C SER A 282 17.40 -6.91 -7.00
N GLY A 283 16.80 -5.71 -6.94
CA GLY A 283 17.53 -4.46 -6.74
C GLY A 283 18.12 -3.86 -8.02
N THR A 284 17.71 -4.33 -9.21
CA THR A 284 18.18 -3.80 -10.51
C THR A 284 17.06 -3.30 -11.42
N ASP A 285 15.97 -2.83 -10.80
CA ASP A 285 14.78 -2.33 -11.48
C ASP A 285 15.08 -1.13 -12.40
N ILE A 286 15.87 -0.15 -11.92
CA ILE A 286 16.26 1.04 -12.69
C ILE A 286 17.04 0.66 -13.96
N PRO A 287 18.14 -0.12 -13.89
CA PRO A 287 18.82 -0.63 -15.08
C PRO A 287 17.90 -1.28 -16.11
N LEU A 288 16.93 -2.08 -15.67
CA LEU A 288 16.01 -2.78 -16.56
C LEU A 288 15.11 -1.78 -17.32
N ILE A 289 14.57 -0.79 -16.63
CA ILE A 289 13.70 0.23 -17.22
C ILE A 289 14.48 1.19 -18.12
N TRP A 290 15.69 1.59 -17.72
CA TRP A 290 16.58 2.37 -18.57
C TRP A 290 17.01 1.62 -19.81
N GLY A 291 17.20 0.29 -19.73
CA GLY A 291 17.40 -0.57 -20.89
C GLY A 291 16.19 -0.57 -21.84
N MET A 292 14.97 -0.64 -21.33
CA MET A 292 13.77 -0.48 -22.17
C MET A 292 13.74 0.89 -22.84
N MET A 293 14.00 1.96 -22.08
CA MET A 293 13.99 3.33 -22.60
C MET A 293 15.12 3.59 -23.59
N TYR A 294 16.28 2.95 -23.44
CA TYR A 294 17.35 2.95 -24.44
C TYR A 294 16.82 2.47 -25.80
N HIS A 295 16.13 1.31 -25.84
CA HIS A 295 15.55 0.80 -27.08
C HIS A 295 14.44 1.70 -27.63
N ILE A 296 13.57 2.23 -26.77
CA ILE A 296 12.48 3.12 -27.18
C ILE A 296 13.03 4.37 -27.86
N PHE A 297 13.97 5.07 -27.22
CA PHE A 297 14.54 6.31 -27.75
C PHE A 297 15.42 6.08 -28.97
N LYS A 298 16.22 5.00 -28.99
CA LYS A 298 17.07 4.67 -30.14
C LYS A 298 16.27 4.37 -31.40
N ASN A 299 15.08 3.80 -31.26
CA ASN A 299 14.20 3.43 -32.37
C ASN A 299 13.10 4.46 -32.66
N GLY A 300 13.02 5.55 -31.90
CA GLY A 300 11.99 6.59 -32.08
C GLY A 300 10.57 6.15 -31.72
N TRP A 301 10.41 5.20 -30.79
CA TRP A 301 9.10 4.68 -30.34
C TRP A 301 8.44 5.51 -29.25
N GLU A 302 9.07 6.60 -28.79
CA GLU A 302 8.48 7.51 -27.82
C GLU A 302 7.29 8.30 -28.38
N ASP A 303 6.42 8.77 -27.49
CA ASP A 303 5.30 9.64 -27.84
C ASP A 303 5.75 11.11 -27.80
N LYS A 304 6.27 11.58 -28.94
CA LYS A 304 6.88 12.92 -29.06
C LYS A 304 5.90 14.04 -28.75
N GLU A 305 4.65 13.93 -29.22
CA GLU A 305 3.62 14.94 -28.98
C GLU A 305 3.28 15.02 -27.49
N PHE A 306 3.06 13.86 -26.84
CA PHE A 306 2.78 13.83 -25.40
C PHE A 306 3.93 14.43 -24.58
N ILE A 307 5.19 14.10 -24.93
CA ILE A 307 6.37 14.65 -24.26
C ILE A 307 6.38 16.18 -24.39
N THR A 308 6.27 16.72 -25.61
CA THR A 308 6.31 18.16 -25.85
C THR A 308 5.22 18.89 -25.07
N GLN A 309 3.97 18.40 -25.14
CA GLN A 309 2.81 19.08 -24.55
C GLN A 309 2.76 18.97 -23.03
N ARG A 310 3.18 17.83 -22.46
CA ARG A 310 2.81 17.45 -21.07
C ARG A 310 3.99 17.06 -20.18
N VAL A 311 5.23 17.04 -20.68
CA VAL A 311 6.39 16.57 -19.90
C VAL A 311 7.53 17.58 -19.91
N ALA A 312 8.06 17.89 -18.74
CA ALA A 312 9.25 18.71 -18.57
C ALA A 312 10.51 17.84 -18.44
N ASP A 313 11.59 18.26 -19.11
CA ASP A 313 12.97 17.77 -18.94
C ASP A 313 13.21 16.28 -19.27
N MET A 314 12.46 15.70 -20.22
CA MET A 314 12.65 14.30 -20.64
C MET A 314 14.05 14.03 -21.26
N ASP A 315 14.67 15.04 -21.87
CA ASP A 315 16.00 14.87 -22.50
C ASP A 315 17.11 14.54 -21.50
N LEU A 316 16.99 14.98 -20.25
CA LEU A 316 17.93 14.60 -19.19
C LEU A 316 17.80 13.12 -18.81
N VAL A 317 16.58 12.57 -18.88
CA VAL A 317 16.33 11.13 -18.70
C VAL A 317 16.85 10.34 -19.90
N ARG A 318 16.63 10.86 -21.12
CA ARG A 318 17.17 10.26 -22.35
C ARG A 318 18.70 10.09 -22.27
N LYS A 319 19.41 11.14 -21.84
CA LYS A 319 20.87 11.11 -21.63
C LYS A 319 21.32 10.10 -20.58
N GLU A 320 20.54 9.89 -19.52
CA GLU A 320 20.85 8.84 -18.54
C GLU A 320 20.66 7.44 -19.13
N CYS A 321 19.61 7.23 -19.92
CA CYS A 321 19.31 5.94 -20.57
C CYS A 321 20.39 5.50 -21.57
N GLU A 322 21.11 6.44 -22.20
CA GLU A 322 22.22 6.14 -23.12
C GLU A 322 23.35 5.31 -22.48
N LYS A 323 23.53 5.42 -21.16
CA LYS A 323 24.52 4.65 -20.39
C LYS A 323 24.16 3.17 -20.26
N TRP A 324 22.88 2.83 -20.44
CA TRP A 324 22.31 1.50 -20.22
C TRP A 324 22.15 0.76 -21.54
N THR A 325 23.28 0.53 -22.21
CA THR A 325 23.34 -0.29 -23.42
C THR A 325 22.90 -1.73 -23.13
N PRO A 326 22.48 -2.51 -24.15
CA PRO A 326 22.08 -3.90 -23.96
C PRO A 326 23.11 -4.74 -23.17
N ALA A 327 24.40 -4.54 -23.45
CA ALA A 327 25.47 -5.24 -22.76
C ALA A 327 25.62 -4.83 -21.28
N GLU A 328 25.47 -3.54 -20.97
CA GLU A 328 25.54 -3.06 -19.59
C GLU A 328 24.33 -3.52 -18.77
N VAL A 329 23.13 -3.50 -19.38
CA VAL A 329 21.90 -4.00 -18.77
C VAL A 329 22.02 -5.49 -18.48
N GLU A 330 22.47 -6.30 -19.44
CA GLU A 330 22.67 -7.73 -19.24
C GLU A 330 23.71 -8.01 -18.14
N ARG A 331 24.83 -7.27 -18.13
CA ARG A 331 25.88 -7.39 -17.11
C ARG A 331 25.37 -7.14 -15.67
N VAL A 332 24.46 -6.17 -15.50
CA VAL A 332 23.95 -5.74 -14.19
C VAL A 332 22.71 -6.53 -13.76
N THR A 333 21.77 -6.76 -14.67
CA THR A 333 20.44 -7.34 -14.39
C THR A 333 20.35 -8.84 -14.66
N GLY A 334 21.18 -9.35 -15.58
CA GLY A 334 21.07 -10.70 -16.14
C GLY A 334 20.06 -10.86 -17.28
N VAL A 335 19.39 -9.78 -17.73
CA VAL A 335 18.39 -9.83 -18.81
C VAL A 335 19.05 -9.64 -20.18
N PRO A 336 18.85 -10.57 -21.13
CA PRO A 336 19.37 -10.42 -22.48
C PRO A 336 18.78 -9.21 -23.21
N GLY A 337 19.64 -8.46 -23.90
CA GLY A 337 19.25 -7.27 -24.66
C GLY A 337 18.09 -7.50 -25.64
N ALA A 338 18.13 -8.60 -26.39
CA ALA A 338 17.10 -8.92 -27.38
C ALA A 338 15.72 -9.17 -26.75
N GLN A 339 15.67 -9.80 -25.56
CA GLN A 339 14.41 -9.99 -24.84
C GLN A 339 13.85 -8.64 -24.39
N LEU A 340 14.72 -7.77 -23.87
CA LEU A 340 14.31 -6.46 -23.39
C LEU A 340 13.83 -5.55 -24.52
N GLU A 341 14.47 -5.59 -25.68
CA GLU A 341 14.05 -4.87 -26.89
C GLU A 341 12.65 -5.28 -27.33
N LYS A 342 12.36 -6.59 -27.38
CA LYS A 342 11.03 -7.12 -27.70
C LYS A 342 9.98 -6.53 -26.77
N VAL A 343 10.21 -6.60 -25.46
CA VAL A 343 9.27 -6.09 -24.45
C VAL A 343 9.09 -4.57 -24.56
N ALA A 344 10.19 -3.83 -24.75
CA ALA A 344 10.17 -2.38 -24.92
C ALA A 344 9.33 -1.96 -26.15
N LYS A 345 9.51 -2.66 -27.28
CA LYS A 345 8.73 -2.44 -28.51
C LYS A 345 7.24 -2.67 -28.29
N GLN A 346 6.86 -3.82 -27.71
CA GLN A 346 5.47 -4.15 -27.45
C GLN A 346 4.81 -3.09 -26.56
N PHE A 347 5.48 -2.71 -25.46
CA PHE A 347 4.94 -1.71 -24.54
C PHE A 347 4.74 -0.32 -25.17
N ALA A 348 5.70 0.13 -25.98
CA ALA A 348 5.66 1.45 -26.60
C ALA A 348 4.68 1.53 -27.78
N THR A 349 4.51 0.44 -28.53
CA THR A 349 3.79 0.47 -29.83
C THR A 349 2.43 -0.22 -29.80
N GLU A 350 2.19 -1.20 -28.94
CA GLU A 350 0.93 -1.95 -28.86
C GLU A 350 0.00 -1.39 -27.77
N LYS A 351 -0.57 -0.22 -28.05
CA LYS A 351 -1.38 0.59 -27.12
C LYS A 351 -2.89 0.27 -27.16
N PRO A 352 -3.67 0.54 -26.09
CA PRO A 352 -3.26 1.12 -24.79
C PRO A 352 -2.35 0.19 -23.97
N SER A 353 -1.36 0.74 -23.28
CA SER A 353 -0.44 -0.04 -22.43
C SER A 353 -0.49 0.43 -20.98
N THR A 354 -0.46 -0.51 -20.04
CA THR A 354 -0.46 -0.21 -18.59
C THR A 354 0.70 -0.89 -17.88
N PHE A 355 1.20 -0.23 -16.83
CA PHE A 355 2.29 -0.71 -15.98
C PHE A 355 1.79 -0.91 -14.55
N ILE A 356 2.00 -2.11 -14.01
CA ILE A 356 1.46 -2.57 -12.72
C ILE A 356 2.60 -2.92 -11.78
N TRP A 357 2.60 -2.31 -10.59
CA TRP A 357 3.58 -2.60 -9.54
C TRP A 357 2.96 -2.62 -8.14
N CYS A 358 3.72 -3.19 -7.19
CA CYS A 358 3.44 -3.22 -5.77
C CYS A 358 4.78 -3.14 -5.00
N MET A 359 4.99 -4.03 -4.03
CA MET A 359 6.13 -3.97 -3.11
C MET A 359 7.46 -4.44 -3.67
N GLY A 360 7.44 -5.20 -4.78
CA GLY A 360 8.69 -5.62 -5.41
C GLY A 360 9.49 -4.43 -5.93
N ALA A 361 8.83 -3.31 -6.22
CA ALA A 361 9.51 -2.07 -6.63
C ALA A 361 9.85 -1.15 -5.45
N THR A 362 8.93 -1.05 -4.48
CA THR A 362 8.98 0.00 -3.45
C THR A 362 9.95 -0.27 -2.31
N GLN A 363 10.20 -1.53 -1.98
CA GLN A 363 10.93 -1.96 -0.78
C GLN A 363 12.44 -2.12 -1.04
N HIS A 364 13.07 -1.02 -1.44
CA HIS A 364 14.50 -0.90 -1.74
C HIS A 364 15.05 0.43 -1.19
N THR A 365 16.36 0.52 -0.99
CA THR A 365 17.05 1.79 -0.69
C THR A 365 16.94 2.82 -1.81
N VAL A 366 16.58 2.38 -3.02
CA VAL A 366 16.26 3.22 -4.18
C VAL A 366 14.78 3.13 -4.58
N GLY A 367 13.88 2.74 -3.66
CA GLY A 367 12.47 2.48 -3.97
C GLY A 367 11.75 3.69 -4.57
N THR A 368 12.03 4.91 -4.10
CA THR A 368 11.47 6.14 -4.70
C THR A 368 11.98 6.34 -6.13
N ALA A 369 13.25 6.04 -6.39
CA ALA A 369 13.87 6.16 -7.71
C ALA A 369 13.34 5.09 -8.69
N ASN A 370 13.12 3.84 -8.24
CA ASN A 370 12.46 2.78 -9.02
C ASN A 370 11.09 3.23 -9.54
N VAL A 371 10.24 3.75 -8.64
CA VAL A 371 8.91 4.23 -9.02
C VAL A 371 9.00 5.37 -10.03
N ARG A 372 9.96 6.29 -9.88
CA ARG A 372 10.14 7.39 -10.83
C ARG A 372 10.62 6.91 -12.20
N ALA A 373 11.48 5.90 -12.26
CA ALA A 373 11.83 5.26 -13.53
C ALA A 373 10.59 4.69 -14.24
N PHE A 374 9.69 4.01 -13.51
CA PHE A 374 8.43 3.51 -14.09
C PHE A 374 7.53 4.64 -14.60
N CYS A 375 7.44 5.73 -13.82
CA CYS A 375 6.65 6.89 -14.23
C CYS A 375 7.24 7.54 -15.49
N ASN A 376 8.56 7.65 -15.59
CA ASN A 376 9.24 8.22 -16.76
C ASN A 376 9.06 7.35 -18.01
N LEU A 377 9.01 6.02 -17.87
CA LEU A 377 8.65 5.12 -18.98
C LEU A 377 7.23 5.38 -19.47
N LEU A 378 6.26 5.54 -18.57
CA LEU A 378 4.87 5.87 -18.94
C LEU A 378 4.75 7.25 -19.61
N LEU A 379 5.50 8.24 -19.13
CA LEU A 379 5.54 9.57 -19.74
C LEU A 379 6.19 9.55 -21.13
N ALA A 380 7.31 8.84 -21.29
CA ALA A 380 8.01 8.73 -22.58
C ALA A 380 7.15 8.04 -23.64
N THR A 381 6.24 7.15 -23.23
CA THR A 381 5.38 6.39 -24.15
C THR A 381 3.95 6.92 -24.25
N GLY A 382 3.62 8.03 -23.57
CA GLY A 382 2.26 8.60 -23.57
C GLY A 382 1.20 7.67 -22.99
N ASN A 383 1.60 6.73 -22.14
CA ASN A 383 0.77 5.66 -21.59
C ASN A 383 0.16 6.05 -20.22
N VAL A 384 -0.34 7.28 -20.08
CA VAL A 384 -1.05 7.75 -18.88
C VAL A 384 -2.12 8.77 -19.29
N GLY A 385 -3.22 8.83 -18.54
CA GLY A 385 -4.31 9.78 -18.82
C GLY A 385 -5.32 9.28 -19.86
N LYS A 386 -5.40 7.97 -20.11
CA LYS A 386 -6.38 7.36 -21.04
C LYS A 386 -6.89 6.03 -20.48
N PHE A 387 -8.04 5.56 -20.96
CA PHE A 387 -8.56 4.23 -20.66
C PHE A 387 -7.60 3.14 -21.15
N GLY A 388 -7.42 2.08 -20.36
CA GLY A 388 -6.49 0.98 -20.62
C GLY A 388 -5.01 1.33 -20.46
N THR A 389 -4.68 2.56 -20.02
CA THR A 389 -3.31 3.00 -19.78
C THR A 389 -2.98 3.11 -18.29
N GLY A 390 -1.88 3.77 -17.96
CA GLY A 390 -1.63 4.33 -16.66
C GLY A 390 -0.79 3.44 -15.75
N ALA A 391 -0.43 4.04 -14.62
CA ALA A 391 0.12 3.36 -13.48
C ALA A 391 -0.99 2.71 -12.66
N ASN A 392 -1.05 1.39 -12.74
CA ASN A 392 -1.96 0.58 -11.95
C ASN A 392 -1.23 0.07 -10.70
N ILE A 393 -1.28 0.88 -9.65
CA ILE A 393 -0.45 0.70 -8.48
C ILE A 393 -1.20 -0.07 -7.40
N PHE A 394 -1.06 -1.39 -7.43
CA PHE A 394 -1.82 -2.26 -6.55
C PHE A 394 -1.36 -2.12 -5.10
N ARG A 395 -2.17 -1.43 -4.30
CA ARG A 395 -1.94 -1.14 -2.89
C ARG A 395 -1.93 -2.40 -2.03
N GLY A 396 -1.37 -2.35 -0.83
CA GLY A 396 -1.36 -3.48 0.12
C GLY A 396 -2.73 -3.75 0.78
N HIS A 397 -2.87 -3.31 2.03
CA HIS A 397 -4.07 -3.54 2.86
C HIS A 397 -5.34 -2.87 2.30
N CYS A 398 -6.50 -3.36 2.75
CA CYS A 398 -7.83 -2.92 2.32
C CYS A 398 -8.08 -1.41 2.38
N ASN A 399 -7.44 -0.70 3.31
CA ASN A 399 -7.56 0.75 3.42
C ASN A 399 -6.19 1.47 3.51
N VAL A 400 -5.11 0.90 2.97
CA VAL A 400 -3.82 1.61 2.99
C VAL A 400 -3.86 2.90 2.16
N GLN A 401 -4.71 2.96 1.14
CA GLN A 401 -4.97 4.18 0.39
C GLN A 401 -5.61 5.22 1.31
N GLY A 402 -6.72 4.89 1.97
CA GLY A 402 -7.44 5.84 2.84
C GLY A 402 -6.67 6.25 4.09
N ALA A 403 -5.93 5.32 4.71
CA ALA A 403 -5.05 5.64 5.83
C ALA A 403 -3.90 6.59 5.44
N THR A 404 -3.37 6.44 4.22
CA THR A 404 -2.42 7.41 3.65
C THR A 404 -3.12 8.74 3.36
N ASP A 405 -4.30 8.69 2.74
CA ASP A 405 -5.09 9.87 2.42
C ASP A 405 -5.38 10.67 3.69
N LEU A 406 -5.65 10.02 4.81
CA LEU A 406 -6.01 10.68 6.07
C LEU A 406 -4.81 11.00 6.97
N GLY A 407 -3.61 10.95 6.40
CA GLY A 407 -2.41 11.52 6.98
C GLY A 407 -1.85 10.75 8.15
N LEU A 408 -2.06 9.42 8.24
CA LEU A 408 -1.30 8.54 9.15
C LEU A 408 0.16 8.40 8.70
N ASP A 409 0.84 9.52 8.51
CA ASP A 409 2.18 9.62 7.99
C ASP A 409 2.95 10.69 8.78
N ILE A 410 4.24 10.48 8.89
CA ILE A 410 5.16 11.29 9.69
C ILE A 410 5.31 12.73 9.19
N GLY A 411 4.91 13.03 7.95
CA GLY A 411 5.16 14.30 7.27
C GLY A 411 3.91 15.03 6.79
N SER A 412 2.71 14.57 7.15
CA SER A 412 1.47 15.18 6.66
C SER A 412 0.35 15.24 7.70
N LEU A 413 -0.56 16.18 7.47
CA LEU A 413 -1.91 16.25 8.02
C LEU A 413 -2.86 15.51 7.06
N PRO A 414 -4.12 15.26 7.47
CA PRO A 414 -5.05 14.55 6.60
C PRO A 414 -5.17 15.25 5.24
N LEU A 415 -5.34 14.44 4.20
CA LEU A 415 -5.53 14.78 2.79
C LEU A 415 -4.33 15.47 2.13
N TYR A 416 -3.13 14.97 2.44
CA TYR A 416 -1.84 15.44 1.90
C TYR A 416 -1.54 16.93 2.14
N TYR A 417 -2.17 17.55 3.13
CA TYR A 417 -1.73 18.84 3.63
C TYR A 417 -0.41 18.63 4.37
N GLY A 418 0.60 19.45 4.10
CA GLY A 418 1.90 19.35 4.77
C GLY A 418 1.85 19.80 6.23
N LEU A 419 3.01 19.90 6.88
CA LEU A 419 3.13 20.37 8.27
C LEU A 419 3.42 21.89 8.37
N ALA A 420 3.24 22.63 7.28
CA ALA A 420 3.46 24.07 7.24
C ALA A 420 2.38 24.84 8.04
N PRO A 421 2.67 26.05 8.56
CA PRO A 421 1.70 26.82 9.36
C PRO A 421 0.33 27.01 8.69
N GLY A 422 0.29 27.25 7.38
CA GLY A 422 -0.97 27.41 6.65
C GLY A 422 -1.84 26.14 6.61
N ALA A 423 -1.20 24.96 6.58
CA ALA A 423 -1.89 23.67 6.62
C ALA A 423 -2.45 23.38 8.01
N TRP A 424 -1.70 23.70 9.07
CA TRP A 424 -2.19 23.65 10.44
C TRP A 424 -3.35 24.61 10.66
N ALA A 425 -3.26 25.84 10.13
CA ALA A 425 -4.35 26.81 10.22
C ALA A 425 -5.61 26.32 9.47
N HIS A 426 -5.46 25.62 8.34
CA HIS A 426 -6.58 24.98 7.65
C HIS A 426 -7.29 23.95 8.52
N TRP A 427 -6.55 22.97 9.06
CA TRP A 427 -7.15 21.93 9.89
C TRP A 427 -7.68 22.45 11.23
N ALA A 428 -7.04 23.48 11.81
CA ALA A 428 -7.58 24.21 12.96
C ALA A 428 -8.97 24.81 12.65
N ARG A 429 -9.15 25.46 11.48
CA ARG A 429 -10.47 25.96 11.05
C ARG A 429 -11.49 24.85 10.81
N VAL A 430 -11.08 23.73 10.23
CA VAL A 430 -11.97 22.57 9.99
C VAL A 430 -12.47 21.97 11.30
N TRP A 431 -11.56 21.77 12.26
CA TRP A 431 -11.87 21.28 13.61
C TRP A 431 -12.56 22.33 14.49
N GLY A 432 -12.51 23.60 14.09
CA GLY A 432 -13.01 24.73 14.89
C GLY A 432 -12.13 25.02 16.11
N THR A 433 -10.88 24.57 16.13
CA THR A 433 -9.94 24.66 17.26
C THR A 433 -9.03 25.88 17.09
N ASP A 434 -8.68 26.54 18.19
CA ASP A 434 -7.65 27.57 18.15
C ASP A 434 -6.31 26.94 17.76
N VAL A 435 -5.64 27.49 16.74
CA VAL A 435 -4.31 27.03 16.33
C VAL A 435 -3.28 27.18 17.46
N ASN A 436 -3.44 28.17 18.35
CA ASN A 436 -2.56 28.36 19.50
C ASN A 436 -2.72 27.25 20.55
N PHE A 437 -3.93 26.73 20.72
CA PHE A 437 -4.15 25.53 21.54
C PHE A 437 -3.34 24.35 20.99
N LEU A 438 -3.39 24.10 19.69
CA LEU A 438 -2.60 23.03 19.06
C LEU A 438 -1.09 23.27 19.22
N LYS A 439 -0.61 24.49 18.94
CA LYS A 439 0.82 24.85 19.10
C LYS A 439 1.34 24.56 20.50
N ALA A 440 0.58 24.89 21.54
CA ALA A 440 0.96 24.67 22.94
C ALA A 440 1.08 23.18 23.32
N ARG A 441 0.63 22.25 22.47
CA ARG A 441 0.74 20.81 22.72
C ARG A 441 2.09 20.23 22.30
N PHE A 442 2.72 20.82 21.28
CA PHE A 442 4.03 20.45 20.78
C PHE A 442 5.13 20.98 21.69
N ALA A 443 6.34 20.42 21.59
CA ALA A 443 7.49 20.93 22.34
C ALA A 443 7.83 22.39 21.96
N ASP A 444 7.73 22.71 20.67
CA ASP A 444 7.89 24.04 20.09
C ASP A 444 7.33 24.05 18.64
N GLU A 445 7.31 25.24 18.00
CA GLU A 445 6.83 25.39 16.62
C GLU A 445 7.68 24.62 15.59
N LYS A 446 8.98 24.45 15.85
CA LYS A 446 9.87 23.71 14.96
C LYS A 446 9.49 22.23 14.96
N MET A 447 9.18 21.64 16.12
CA MET A 447 8.73 20.25 16.24
C MET A 447 7.34 20.02 15.65
N MET A 448 6.44 21.01 15.75
CA MET A 448 5.13 21.00 15.08
C MET A 448 5.27 20.93 13.55
N GLY A 449 6.25 21.64 13.00
CA GLY A 449 6.58 21.61 11.57
C GLY A 449 7.51 20.48 11.12
N ALA A 450 8.09 19.71 12.06
CA ALA A 450 9.11 18.71 11.75
C ALA A 450 8.49 17.33 11.46
N VAL A 451 9.01 16.67 10.43
CA VAL A 451 8.71 15.28 10.09
C VAL A 451 9.07 14.35 11.25
N GLY A 452 8.21 13.39 11.58
CA GLY A 452 8.39 12.37 12.62
C GLY A 452 9.36 11.24 12.25
N ILE A 453 9.40 10.22 13.11
CA ILE A 453 10.23 9.02 12.96
C ILE A 453 9.45 7.93 12.23
N PRO A 454 9.97 7.31 11.16
CA PRO A 454 9.25 6.28 10.42
C PRO A 454 9.10 4.98 11.23
N SER A 455 8.00 4.25 11.00
CA SER A 455 7.72 2.95 11.66
C SER A 455 8.72 1.84 11.33
N THR A 456 9.62 2.05 10.38
CA THR A 456 10.75 1.16 10.08
C THR A 456 11.97 1.42 10.96
N ARG A 457 11.99 2.53 11.72
CA ARG A 457 13.14 2.99 12.52
C ARG A 457 12.78 3.36 13.96
N TRP A 458 11.54 3.16 14.40
CA TRP A 458 11.12 3.51 15.77
C TRP A 458 12.03 2.86 16.82
N PHE A 459 12.48 1.62 16.60
CA PHE A 459 13.34 0.90 17.54
C PHE A 459 14.75 1.50 17.62
N ASP A 460 15.27 2.10 16.53
CA ASP A 460 16.52 2.86 16.61
C ASP A 460 16.33 4.08 17.52
N ALA A 461 15.19 4.76 17.43
CA ALA A 461 14.87 5.90 18.29
C ALA A 461 14.58 5.52 19.76
N THR A 462 14.36 4.25 20.06
CA THR A 462 14.34 3.73 21.44
C THR A 462 15.72 3.30 21.94
N THR A 463 16.60 2.82 21.05
CA THR A 463 17.83 2.11 21.43
C THR A 463 19.09 2.94 21.32
N LEU A 464 19.16 3.89 20.39
CA LEU A 464 20.30 4.77 20.19
C LEU A 464 20.50 5.70 21.40
N PRO A 465 21.75 6.16 21.65
CA PRO A 465 22.01 7.25 22.56
C PRO A 465 21.12 8.46 22.22
N LYS A 466 20.59 9.11 23.25
CA LYS A 466 19.63 10.21 23.14
C LYS A 466 20.14 11.32 22.22
N GLU A 467 21.43 11.62 22.28
CA GLU A 467 22.13 12.67 21.54
C GLU A 467 22.14 12.40 20.02
N ARG A 468 21.85 11.16 19.60
CA ARG A 468 21.74 10.78 18.19
C ARG A 468 20.33 10.87 17.65
N VAL A 469 19.33 11.16 18.49
CA VAL A 469 17.94 11.37 18.09
C VAL A 469 17.64 12.87 18.20
N THR A 470 17.06 13.49 17.17
CA THR A 470 16.94 14.98 17.14
C THR A 470 15.79 15.55 17.97
N GLN A 471 14.87 14.70 18.45
CA GLN A 471 13.81 15.13 19.34
C GLN A 471 14.30 15.17 20.80
N LYS A 472 13.53 15.78 21.71
CA LYS A 472 13.93 16.02 23.11
C LYS A 472 14.44 14.77 23.85
N ASP A 473 13.87 13.59 23.60
CA ASP A 473 14.26 12.33 24.23
C ASP A 473 13.91 11.14 23.34
N ASN A 474 14.45 9.96 23.66
CA ASN A 474 14.09 8.71 23.00
C ASN A 474 12.58 8.42 23.11
N ILE A 475 12.09 7.54 22.24
CA ILE A 475 10.74 7.00 22.37
C ILE A 475 10.68 6.15 23.64
N LYS A 476 9.67 6.41 24.50
CA LYS A 476 9.43 5.71 25.77
C LYS A 476 8.11 4.94 25.77
N ALA A 477 7.12 5.37 24.99
CA ALA A 477 5.85 4.68 24.85
C ALA A 477 5.50 4.44 23.38
N MET A 478 4.79 3.34 23.13
CA MET A 478 4.25 3.02 21.82
C MET A 478 2.80 2.57 21.91
N MET A 479 1.93 3.27 21.19
CA MET A 479 0.52 2.96 21.01
C MET A 479 0.35 2.29 19.65
N VAL A 480 0.21 0.97 19.64
CA VAL A 480 0.04 0.17 18.42
C VAL A 480 -1.43 -0.14 18.22
N PHE A 481 -2.01 0.30 17.11
CA PHE A 481 -3.35 -0.04 16.68
C PHE A 481 -3.27 -0.79 15.35
N GLY A 482 -3.63 -2.07 15.34
CA GLY A 482 -3.80 -2.86 14.11
C GLY A 482 -2.59 -2.89 13.18
N HIS A 483 -1.37 -3.11 13.71
CA HIS A 483 -0.13 -3.18 12.93
C HIS A 483 0.75 -4.35 13.38
N GLY A 484 1.12 -5.26 12.46
CA GLY A 484 1.99 -6.40 12.76
C GLY A 484 3.44 -5.97 13.04
N GLY A 485 4.09 -6.59 14.02
CA GLY A 485 5.49 -6.28 14.39
C GLY A 485 6.52 -7.01 13.52
N ASN A 486 6.18 -8.19 13.01
CA ASN A 486 7.03 -9.03 12.15
C ASN A 486 7.14 -8.53 10.69
N THR A 487 6.53 -7.38 10.36
CA THR A 487 6.57 -6.77 9.03
C THR A 487 7.69 -5.74 8.86
N VAL A 488 8.42 -5.42 9.93
CA VAL A 488 9.57 -4.50 9.93
C VAL A 488 10.88 -5.30 9.97
N THR A 489 11.90 -4.88 9.23
CA THR A 489 13.21 -5.55 9.15
C THR A 489 13.97 -5.48 10.48
N ARG A 490 15.06 -6.27 10.59
CA ARG A 490 15.96 -6.30 11.76
C ARG A 490 15.21 -6.62 13.06
N MET A 491 14.36 -7.64 13.05
CA MET A 491 13.56 -8.01 14.23
C MET A 491 14.36 -8.20 15.53
N PRO A 492 15.62 -8.68 15.54
CA PRO A 492 16.45 -8.65 16.76
C PRO A 492 16.61 -7.25 17.37
N LYS A 493 16.79 -6.21 16.55
CA LYS A 493 16.83 -4.82 17.01
C LYS A 493 15.46 -4.26 17.38
N ALA A 494 14.42 -4.67 16.66
CA ALA A 494 13.05 -4.35 17.06
C ALA A 494 12.74 -4.93 18.47
N LYS A 495 13.14 -6.17 18.76
CA LYS A 495 13.01 -6.78 20.09
C LYS A 495 13.72 -5.97 21.18
N GLU A 496 14.99 -5.58 20.95
CA GLU A 496 15.72 -4.69 21.87
C GLU A 496 14.96 -3.38 22.12
N GLY A 497 14.38 -2.79 21.08
CA GLY A 497 13.56 -1.59 21.20
C GLY A 497 12.26 -1.80 21.98
N ILE A 498 11.56 -2.91 21.75
CA ILE A 498 10.35 -3.28 22.49
C ILE A 498 10.68 -3.38 23.99
N GLU A 499 11.82 -3.98 24.34
CA GLU A 499 12.24 -4.18 25.73
C GLU A 499 12.62 -2.89 26.44
N LYS A 500 13.04 -1.84 25.71
CA LYS A 500 13.36 -0.52 26.26
C LYS A 500 12.15 0.40 26.49
N LEU A 501 10.98 0.08 25.94
CA LEU A 501 9.78 0.89 26.15
C LEU A 501 9.32 0.84 27.62
N GLU A 502 8.90 1.97 28.17
CA GLU A 502 8.24 2.02 29.47
C GLU A 502 6.76 1.63 29.38
N LEU A 503 6.14 1.86 28.21
CA LEU A 503 4.75 1.54 27.93
C LEU A 503 4.62 0.99 26.51
N LEU A 504 4.03 -0.20 26.38
CA LEU A 504 3.60 -0.75 25.10
C LEU A 504 2.11 -1.07 25.17
N VAL A 505 1.31 -0.46 24.30
CA VAL A 505 -0.12 -0.76 24.18
C VAL A 505 -0.36 -1.38 22.82
N VAL A 506 -0.99 -2.54 22.79
CA VAL A 506 -1.35 -3.25 21.56
C VAL A 506 -2.87 -3.38 21.50
N ALA A 507 -3.49 -2.53 20.69
CA ALA A 507 -4.90 -2.57 20.36
C ALA A 507 -5.08 -3.35 19.05
N ASP A 508 -5.57 -4.58 19.15
CA ASP A 508 -5.74 -5.48 18.01
C ASP A 508 -6.83 -6.53 18.29
N PRO A 509 -7.54 -7.08 17.28
CA PRO A 509 -8.44 -8.20 17.50
C PRO A 509 -7.72 -9.50 17.92
N HIS A 510 -6.43 -9.63 17.61
CA HIS A 510 -5.59 -10.79 17.94
C HIS A 510 -4.29 -10.35 18.64
N PRO A 511 -3.69 -11.18 19.51
CA PRO A 511 -2.37 -10.85 20.03
C PRO A 511 -1.35 -10.88 18.89
N THR A 512 -0.76 -9.72 18.61
CA THR A 512 0.19 -9.59 17.51
C THR A 512 1.59 -10.02 17.92
N THR A 513 2.52 -10.02 16.95
CA THR A 513 3.95 -10.24 17.24
C THR A 513 4.49 -9.31 18.36
N TRP A 514 3.89 -8.13 18.56
CA TRP A 514 4.23 -7.21 19.65
C TRP A 514 4.05 -7.80 21.05
N ALA A 515 3.07 -8.69 21.22
CA ALA A 515 2.82 -9.35 22.50
C ALA A 515 3.84 -10.45 22.80
N ALA A 516 4.40 -11.09 21.76
CA ALA A 516 5.14 -12.35 21.92
C ALA A 516 6.65 -12.25 21.71
N LEU A 517 7.15 -11.24 20.97
CA LEU A 517 8.56 -11.17 20.55
C LEU A 517 9.53 -10.86 21.70
N SER A 518 9.09 -10.13 22.71
CA SER A 518 9.93 -9.65 23.82
C SER A 518 9.71 -10.44 25.11
N GLU A 519 10.71 -10.43 25.99
CA GLU A 519 10.63 -11.05 27.33
C GLU A 519 10.23 -10.03 28.42
N ARG A 520 9.51 -8.97 28.04
CA ARG A 520 8.96 -7.96 28.96
C ARG A 520 8.21 -8.65 30.10
N LYS A 521 8.24 -8.07 31.29
CA LYS A 521 7.50 -8.59 32.46
C LYS A 521 6.35 -7.68 32.89
N ASN A 522 6.42 -6.40 32.58
CA ASN A 522 5.43 -5.39 32.97
C ASN A 522 5.31 -4.32 31.87
N GLY A 523 4.31 -3.43 32.02
CA GLY A 523 4.16 -2.25 31.15
C GLY A 523 3.75 -2.58 29.71
N THR A 524 3.10 -3.73 29.50
CA THR A 524 2.46 -4.09 28.23
C THR A 524 0.97 -4.31 28.45
N TYR A 525 0.14 -3.70 27.59
CA TYR A 525 -1.31 -3.83 27.61
C TYR A 525 -1.81 -4.38 26.28
N LEU A 526 -2.79 -5.29 26.33
CA LEU A 526 -3.55 -5.76 25.18
C LEU A 526 -4.98 -5.23 25.29
N LEU A 527 -5.44 -4.52 24.27
CA LEU A 527 -6.79 -3.98 24.19
C LEU A 527 -7.55 -4.71 23.09
N PRO A 528 -8.66 -5.41 23.39
CA PRO A 528 -9.43 -6.13 22.39
C PRO A 528 -10.21 -5.12 21.54
N ILE A 529 -9.74 -4.86 20.32
CA ILE A 529 -10.49 -4.00 19.38
C ILE A 529 -11.33 -4.82 18.42
N CYS A 530 -12.38 -4.19 17.92
CA CYS A 530 -13.27 -4.74 16.89
C CYS A 530 -12.52 -5.04 15.58
N THR A 531 -12.94 -6.10 14.90
CA THR A 531 -12.71 -6.18 13.44
C THR A 531 -13.58 -5.14 12.74
N GLN A 532 -13.24 -4.76 11.51
CA GLN A 532 -14.06 -3.79 10.77
C GLN A 532 -15.43 -4.33 10.32
N PHE A 533 -15.74 -5.61 10.56
CA PHE A 533 -17.11 -6.14 10.39
C PHE A 533 -18.00 -5.86 11.60
N GLU A 534 -17.39 -5.49 12.73
CA GLU A 534 -18.06 -5.04 13.96
C GLU A 534 -18.15 -3.50 14.00
N CYS A 535 -17.68 -2.82 12.95
CA CYS A 535 -17.70 -1.37 12.78
C CYS A 535 -18.50 -0.99 11.53
N ASP A 536 -19.05 0.21 11.52
CA ASP A 536 -19.47 0.93 10.32
C ASP A 536 -18.37 1.91 9.86
N GLY A 537 -18.54 2.52 8.68
CA GLY A 537 -17.64 3.54 8.15
C GLY A 537 -17.15 3.24 6.74
N SER A 538 -16.26 4.09 6.22
CA SER A 538 -15.81 4.04 4.83
C SER A 538 -14.38 3.54 4.69
N ARG A 539 -14.05 2.93 3.54
CA ARG A 539 -12.67 2.52 3.19
C ARG A 539 -12.37 2.82 1.74
N THR A 540 -11.11 3.11 1.45
CA THR A 540 -10.61 3.52 0.15
C THR A 540 -9.77 2.42 -0.47
N ALA A 541 -10.24 1.86 -1.59
CA ALA A 541 -9.56 0.83 -2.34
C ALA A 541 -8.41 1.38 -3.20
N SER A 542 -7.63 0.50 -3.83
CA SER A 542 -6.45 0.87 -4.64
C SER A 542 -6.78 1.84 -5.77
N ASN A 543 -7.95 1.66 -6.40
CA ASN A 543 -8.48 2.51 -7.47
C ASN A 543 -9.10 3.83 -6.96
N ARG A 544 -8.84 4.22 -5.71
CA ARG A 544 -9.36 5.43 -5.04
C ARG A 544 -10.87 5.43 -4.78
N SER A 545 -11.57 4.34 -5.08
CA SER A 545 -13.00 4.21 -4.76
C SER A 545 -13.20 4.11 -3.24
N LEU A 546 -13.96 5.05 -2.68
CA LEU A 546 -14.46 5.00 -1.32
C LEU A 546 -15.73 4.15 -1.26
N GLN A 547 -15.80 3.24 -0.30
CA GLN A 547 -16.92 2.33 -0.13
C GLN A 547 -17.40 2.36 1.31
N TRP A 548 -18.72 2.52 1.53
CA TRP A 548 -19.32 2.46 2.85
C TRP A 548 -19.57 1.02 3.28
N GLY A 549 -19.21 0.67 4.50
CA GLY A 549 -19.47 -0.62 5.13
C GLY A 549 -20.50 -0.52 6.25
N GLU A 550 -21.45 -1.45 6.29
CA GLU A 550 -22.39 -1.58 7.40
C GLU A 550 -21.79 -2.41 8.54
N GLN A 551 -22.17 -2.06 9.78
CA GLN A 551 -21.87 -2.92 10.94
C GLN A 551 -22.64 -4.24 10.80
N ILE A 552 -21.93 -5.33 10.53
CA ILE A 552 -22.52 -6.66 10.32
C ILE A 552 -23.09 -7.18 11.65
N VAL A 553 -22.26 -7.20 12.69
CA VAL A 553 -22.64 -7.59 14.06
C VAL A 553 -22.17 -6.55 15.07
N LYS A 554 -22.77 -6.55 16.26
CA LYS A 554 -22.26 -5.75 17.38
C LYS A 554 -20.87 -6.25 17.82
N PRO A 555 -20.05 -5.41 18.47
CA PRO A 555 -18.80 -5.84 19.09
C PRO A 555 -19.00 -7.10 19.92
N ILE A 556 -18.16 -8.12 19.69
CA ILE A 556 -18.22 -9.37 20.46
C ILE A 556 -17.28 -9.32 21.67
N PHE A 557 -17.55 -10.17 22.67
CA PHE A 557 -16.83 -10.16 23.95
C PHE A 557 -16.86 -8.77 24.62
N GLU A 558 -15.76 -8.33 25.22
CA GLU A 558 -15.58 -6.96 25.71
C GLU A 558 -14.86 -6.08 24.68
N SER A 559 -14.92 -6.40 23.39
CA SER A 559 -14.29 -5.58 22.37
C SER A 559 -14.94 -4.20 22.29
N LYS A 560 -14.11 -3.19 22.03
CA LYS A 560 -14.54 -1.82 21.68
C LYS A 560 -14.03 -1.48 20.30
N ASN A 561 -14.74 -0.64 19.55
CA ASN A 561 -14.20 -0.21 18.26
C ASN A 561 -13.18 0.92 18.45
N ASP A 562 -12.47 1.22 17.36
CA ASP A 562 -11.38 2.20 17.35
C ASP A 562 -11.85 3.58 17.82
N TYR A 563 -13.08 3.99 17.47
CA TYR A 563 -13.61 5.31 17.79
C TYR A 563 -13.87 5.44 19.29
N GLU A 564 -14.50 4.43 19.90
CA GLU A 564 -14.78 4.43 21.35
C GLU A 564 -13.48 4.44 22.15
N VAL A 565 -12.49 3.60 21.78
CA VAL A 565 -11.20 3.56 22.49
C VAL A 565 -10.48 4.91 22.42
N MET A 566 -10.45 5.54 21.24
CA MET A 566 -9.85 6.86 21.08
C MET A 566 -10.63 7.95 21.82
N TYR A 567 -11.96 7.89 21.89
CA TYR A 567 -12.77 8.81 22.67
C TYR A 567 -12.51 8.66 24.18
N LEU A 568 -12.44 7.43 24.69
CA LEU A 568 -12.15 7.16 26.10
C LEU A 568 -10.75 7.64 26.50
N LEU A 569 -9.74 7.42 25.66
CA LEU A 569 -8.39 7.97 25.86
C LEU A 569 -8.41 9.50 25.81
N ALA A 570 -9.13 10.11 24.87
CA ALA A 570 -9.23 11.57 24.78
C ALA A 570 -9.91 12.15 26.02
N LYS A 571 -10.93 11.48 26.57
CA LYS A 571 -11.60 11.87 27.80
C LYS A 571 -10.65 11.81 28.99
N LYS A 572 -9.89 10.71 29.12
CA LYS A 572 -8.87 10.55 30.17
C LYS A 572 -7.80 11.64 30.13
N LEU A 573 -7.39 12.05 28.93
CA LEU A 573 -6.33 13.04 28.71
C LEU A 573 -6.84 14.49 28.65
N GLY A 574 -8.13 14.74 28.91
CA GLY A 574 -8.73 16.08 28.87
C GLY A 574 -8.78 16.72 27.48
N LEU A 575 -8.86 15.90 26.43
CA LEU A 575 -8.88 16.33 25.02
C LEU A 575 -10.25 16.17 24.35
N ALA A 576 -11.18 15.43 24.96
CA ALA A 576 -12.42 15.02 24.30
C ALA A 576 -13.30 16.20 23.87
N ASP A 577 -13.48 17.20 24.73
CA ASP A 577 -14.38 18.33 24.46
C ASP A 577 -13.94 19.11 23.22
N GLU A 578 -12.64 19.41 23.08
CA GLU A 578 -12.12 20.08 21.89
C GLU A 578 -12.08 19.18 20.66
N MET A 579 -11.66 17.92 20.82
CA MET A 579 -11.44 17.01 19.69
C MET A 579 -12.75 16.51 19.06
N PHE A 580 -13.84 16.41 19.82
CA PHE A 580 -15.11 15.83 19.38
C PHE A 580 -16.28 16.82 19.34
N LYS A 581 -16.07 18.13 19.54
CA LYS A 581 -17.18 19.13 19.56
C LYS A 581 -18.09 19.16 18.35
N ASN A 582 -17.59 18.78 17.17
CA ASN A 582 -18.40 18.73 15.93
C ASN A 582 -18.92 17.31 15.62
N ILE A 583 -18.67 16.34 16.50
CA ILE A 583 -18.95 14.93 16.27
C ILE A 583 -19.94 14.47 17.34
N LYS A 584 -21.10 13.98 16.92
CA LYS A 584 -22.05 13.42 17.88
C LYS A 584 -21.45 12.16 18.51
N VAL A 585 -21.50 12.09 19.84
CA VAL A 585 -21.07 10.92 20.62
C VAL A 585 -22.29 10.34 21.33
N VAL A 586 -22.58 9.07 21.12
CA VAL A 586 -23.70 8.35 21.74
C VAL A 586 -23.13 7.18 22.53
N ASN A 587 -23.31 7.15 23.86
CA ASN A 587 -22.78 6.09 24.72
C ASN A 587 -21.26 5.86 24.51
N ASN A 588 -20.47 6.95 24.56
CA ASN A 588 -19.03 6.96 24.26
C ASN A 588 -18.63 6.62 22.82
N GLN A 589 -19.59 6.42 21.90
CA GLN A 589 -19.35 6.10 20.50
C GLN A 589 -19.48 7.35 19.61
N PRO A 590 -18.38 7.85 19.03
CA PRO A 590 -18.44 8.84 17.95
C PRO A 590 -19.16 8.28 16.71
N LEU A 591 -20.01 9.08 16.06
CA LEU A 591 -20.69 8.69 14.82
C LEU A 591 -19.76 8.74 13.60
N ALA A 592 -19.72 7.65 12.83
CA ALA A 592 -18.92 7.54 11.62
C ALA A 592 -19.31 8.59 10.57
N GLU A 593 -20.60 8.88 10.41
CA GLU A 593 -21.08 9.84 9.43
C GLU A 593 -20.60 11.26 9.72
N ASP A 594 -20.57 11.68 10.98
CA ASP A 594 -20.09 13.02 11.36
C ASP A 594 -18.58 13.13 11.15
N LEU A 595 -17.83 12.06 11.42
CA LEU A 595 -16.40 11.99 11.13
C LEU A 595 -16.14 12.14 9.63
N LEU A 596 -16.88 11.42 8.79
CA LEU A 596 -16.76 11.56 7.33
C LEU A 596 -17.14 12.97 6.87
N ARG A 597 -18.18 13.58 7.44
CA ARG A 597 -18.54 14.98 7.12
C ARG A 597 -17.46 15.98 7.53
N GLU A 598 -16.80 15.78 8.66
CA GLU A 598 -15.65 16.60 9.06
C GLU A 598 -14.46 16.43 8.09
N ILE A 599 -14.18 15.20 7.65
CA ILE A 599 -13.20 14.91 6.58
C ILE A 599 -13.58 15.64 5.30
N ASN A 600 -14.85 15.54 4.85
CA ASN A 600 -15.32 16.18 3.63
C ASN A 600 -15.17 17.71 3.71
N ARG A 601 -15.44 18.33 4.87
CA ARG A 601 -15.32 19.79 5.07
C ARG A 601 -13.89 20.31 4.90
N GLY A 602 -12.89 19.53 5.29
CA GLY A 602 -11.47 19.86 5.05
C GLY A 602 -10.95 19.36 3.70
N GLY A 603 -11.82 18.75 2.91
CA GLY A 603 -11.53 17.69 1.94
C GLY A 603 -10.99 18.08 0.57
N PHE A 604 -10.62 19.35 0.38
CA PHE A 604 -10.56 19.92 -0.96
C PHE A 604 -9.34 19.47 -1.76
N SER A 605 -8.14 19.41 -1.19
CA SER A 605 -6.88 19.09 -1.90
C SER A 605 -6.91 17.78 -2.72
N THR A 606 -7.64 16.78 -2.26
CA THR A 606 -7.82 15.46 -2.88
C THR A 606 -9.19 15.26 -3.49
N GLY A 607 -10.13 16.17 -3.25
CA GLY A 607 -11.53 16.01 -3.64
C GLY A 607 -12.27 14.95 -2.81
N TYR A 608 -11.95 14.79 -1.53
CA TYR A 608 -12.82 14.06 -0.60
C TYR A 608 -14.09 14.83 -0.28
N SER A 609 -14.12 16.14 -0.56
CA SER A 609 -15.23 17.04 -0.25
C SER A 609 -16.59 16.62 -0.83
N GLY A 610 -16.62 15.93 -1.98
CA GLY A 610 -17.86 15.49 -2.62
C GLY A 610 -18.39 14.13 -2.12
N GLN A 611 -17.67 13.41 -1.26
CA GLN A 611 -17.94 12.02 -0.90
C GLN A 611 -18.69 11.87 0.43
N SER A 612 -19.92 12.38 0.50
CA SER A 612 -20.78 12.30 1.69
C SER A 612 -21.18 10.87 2.05
N PRO A 613 -21.48 10.57 3.33
CA PRO A 613 -22.02 9.27 3.76
C PRO A 613 -23.22 8.80 2.94
N GLU A 614 -24.14 9.70 2.61
CA GLU A 614 -25.39 9.40 1.90
C GLU A 614 -25.11 8.86 0.50
N ARG A 615 -24.27 9.56 -0.27
CA ARG A 615 -23.85 9.11 -1.61
C ARG A 615 -23.16 7.75 -1.56
N LEU A 616 -22.23 7.54 -0.62
CA LEU A 616 -21.52 6.26 -0.51
C LEU A 616 -22.44 5.09 -0.15
N LYS A 617 -23.42 5.32 0.75
CA LYS A 617 -24.47 4.34 1.07
C LYS A 617 -25.35 4.04 -0.13
N ALA A 618 -25.72 5.04 -0.92
CA ALA A 618 -26.49 4.86 -2.15
C ALA A 618 -25.73 3.99 -3.19
N HIS A 619 -24.42 4.18 -3.34
CA HIS A 619 -23.60 3.33 -4.21
C HIS A 619 -23.56 1.87 -3.73
N MET A 620 -23.46 1.64 -2.42
CA MET A 620 -23.47 0.28 -1.85
C MET A 620 -24.84 -0.41 -2.00
N LYS A 621 -25.93 0.36 -2.02
CA LYS A 621 -27.29 -0.16 -2.23
C LYS A 621 -27.50 -0.62 -3.69
N HIS A 622 -27.00 0.16 -4.66
CA HIS A 622 -27.28 0.02 -6.09
C HIS A 622 -26.08 -0.44 -6.93
N GLN A 623 -25.28 -1.38 -6.41
CA GLN A 623 -24.07 -1.85 -7.11
C GLN A 623 -24.36 -2.39 -8.51
N ASP A 624 -25.54 -2.99 -8.70
CA ASP A 624 -26.04 -3.56 -9.95
C ASP A 624 -26.23 -2.52 -11.08
N LYS A 625 -26.23 -1.23 -10.76
CA LYS A 625 -26.43 -0.13 -11.72
C LYS A 625 -25.14 0.41 -12.33
N PHE A 626 -23.97 -0.06 -11.89
CA PHE A 626 -22.68 0.42 -12.40
C PHE A 626 -22.16 -0.52 -13.48
N ASP A 627 -21.77 0.05 -14.61
CA ASP A 627 -21.16 -0.71 -15.71
C ASP A 627 -19.82 -1.31 -15.27
N LEU A 628 -19.56 -2.53 -15.74
CA LEU A 628 -18.41 -3.30 -15.29
C LEU A 628 -17.08 -2.73 -15.77
N VAL A 629 -17.01 -2.10 -16.94
CA VAL A 629 -15.74 -1.64 -17.52
C VAL A 629 -15.49 -0.19 -17.12
N THR A 630 -16.48 0.67 -17.32
CA THR A 630 -16.39 2.11 -17.08
C THR A 630 -16.59 2.49 -15.62
N LEU A 631 -17.18 1.58 -14.82
CA LEU A 631 -17.70 1.86 -13.46
C LEU A 631 -18.74 2.99 -13.40
N ARG A 632 -19.28 3.46 -14.53
CA ARG A 632 -20.25 4.55 -14.55
C ARG A 632 -21.66 4.00 -14.33
N ALA A 633 -22.43 4.67 -13.47
CA ALA A 633 -23.84 4.36 -13.30
C ALA A 633 -24.60 4.58 -14.61
N ALA A 634 -25.53 3.68 -14.92
CA ALA A 634 -26.37 3.79 -16.10
C ALA A 634 -27.22 5.08 -16.09
N LYS A 635 -27.63 5.57 -17.27
CA LYS A 635 -28.43 6.80 -17.39
C LYS A 635 -29.81 6.68 -16.74
N ASP A 636 -30.35 5.48 -16.64
CA ASP A 636 -31.61 5.15 -15.99
C ASP A 636 -31.45 4.71 -14.53
N ALA A 637 -30.24 4.80 -13.97
CA ALA A 637 -29.99 4.56 -12.56
C ALA A 637 -30.75 5.58 -11.67
N PRO A 638 -31.05 5.24 -10.40
CA PRO A 638 -31.69 6.16 -9.47
C PRO A 638 -30.99 7.52 -9.41
N ALA A 639 -31.77 8.59 -9.30
CA ALA A 639 -31.25 9.97 -9.30
C ALA A 639 -30.14 10.22 -8.27
N GLU A 640 -30.15 9.48 -7.16
CA GLU A 640 -29.13 9.57 -6.11
C GLU A 640 -27.74 9.07 -6.52
N ILE A 641 -27.61 8.26 -7.59
CA ILE A 641 -26.33 7.75 -8.13
C ILE A 641 -26.14 8.00 -9.64
N GLN A 642 -27.10 8.65 -10.30
CA GLN A 642 -27.09 8.83 -11.75
C GLN A 642 -25.80 9.53 -12.20
N ASN A 643 -25.15 8.97 -13.22
CA ASN A 643 -23.86 9.41 -13.80
C ASN A 643 -22.61 9.28 -12.90
N ASP A 644 -22.74 8.86 -11.64
CA ASP A 644 -21.60 8.70 -10.74
C ASP A 644 -20.72 7.51 -11.17
N TYR A 645 -19.42 7.56 -10.83
CA TYR A 645 -18.56 6.38 -10.90
C TYR A 645 -18.61 5.61 -9.58
N TYR A 646 -18.58 4.27 -9.63
CA TYR A 646 -18.67 3.44 -8.44
C TYR A 646 -17.59 3.79 -7.38
N GLY A 647 -18.05 4.03 -6.14
CA GLY A 647 -17.25 4.52 -5.03
C GLY A 647 -16.65 5.94 -5.18
N LEU A 648 -17.16 6.77 -6.09
CA LEU A 648 -16.78 8.18 -6.26
C LEU A 648 -15.25 8.41 -6.25
N PRO A 649 -14.46 7.68 -7.06
CA PRO A 649 -12.99 7.67 -6.96
C PRO A 649 -12.41 9.08 -6.91
N TRP A 650 -11.62 9.38 -5.88
CA TRP A 650 -11.15 10.74 -5.66
C TRP A 650 -10.11 11.12 -6.72
N PRO A 651 -10.11 12.35 -7.27
CA PRO A 651 -10.91 13.46 -6.78
C PRO A 651 -12.38 13.41 -7.17
N CYS A 652 -13.22 13.73 -6.19
CA CYS A 652 -14.63 14.03 -6.34
C CYS A 652 -14.85 15.50 -5.94
N TRP A 653 -14.72 16.39 -6.92
CA TRP A 653 -14.62 17.83 -6.70
C TRP A 653 -15.89 18.48 -6.15
N GLY A 654 -15.70 19.53 -5.35
CA GLY A 654 -16.80 20.36 -4.83
C GLY A 654 -17.51 19.74 -3.63
N THR A 655 -18.61 20.37 -3.21
CA THR A 655 -19.49 19.85 -2.15
C THR A 655 -20.33 18.68 -2.69
N PRO A 656 -20.96 17.87 -1.80
CA PRO A 656 -21.84 16.79 -2.25
C PRO A 656 -23.01 17.25 -3.14
N GLN A 657 -23.44 18.51 -3.00
CA GLN A 657 -24.52 19.12 -3.80
C GLN A 657 -24.09 19.40 -5.25
N ILE A 658 -22.79 19.65 -5.49
CA ILE A 658 -22.25 19.81 -6.85
C ILE A 658 -22.32 18.48 -7.62
N ARG A 659 -22.38 17.34 -6.90
CA ARG A 659 -22.54 15.99 -7.47
C ARG A 659 -21.52 15.65 -8.57
N HIS A 660 -20.27 16.06 -8.40
CA HIS A 660 -19.20 15.57 -9.26
C HIS A 660 -19.15 14.02 -9.19
N PRO A 661 -19.00 13.29 -10.31
CA PRO A 661 -19.15 11.84 -10.36
C PRO A 661 -17.94 11.07 -9.79
N GLY A 662 -16.84 11.78 -9.53
CA GLY A 662 -15.53 11.23 -9.22
C GLY A 662 -14.67 11.12 -10.48
N THR A 663 -13.37 10.93 -10.30
CA THR A 663 -12.39 10.79 -11.39
C THR A 663 -11.84 9.38 -11.39
N HIS A 664 -12.40 8.51 -12.21
CA HIS A 664 -11.96 7.11 -12.31
C HIS A 664 -10.57 6.98 -12.96
N THR A 665 -10.28 7.81 -13.97
CA THR A 665 -8.99 7.86 -14.67
C THR A 665 -8.37 9.24 -14.50
N LEU A 666 -7.29 9.33 -13.73
CA LEU A 666 -6.57 10.58 -13.53
C LEU A 666 -5.97 11.08 -14.86
N TYR A 667 -5.92 12.41 -14.99
CA TYR A 667 -5.22 13.10 -16.09
C TYR A 667 -5.79 12.86 -17.50
N ASN A 668 -7.06 12.45 -17.57
CA ASN A 668 -7.77 12.23 -18.82
C ASN A 668 -8.35 13.54 -19.37
N THR A 669 -7.69 14.07 -20.39
CA THR A 669 -8.09 15.30 -21.08
C THR A 669 -9.20 15.07 -22.11
N ASN A 670 -9.57 13.82 -22.42
CA ASN A 670 -10.67 13.50 -23.34
C ASN A 670 -12.06 13.60 -22.68
N LEU A 671 -12.12 13.97 -21.40
CA LEU A 671 -13.35 14.17 -20.65
C LEU A 671 -13.43 15.61 -20.16
N HIS A 672 -14.66 16.11 -20.00
CA HIS A 672 -14.89 17.39 -19.36
C HIS A 672 -14.53 17.33 -17.88
N ALA A 673 -14.09 18.45 -17.29
CA ALA A 673 -13.74 18.51 -15.86
C ALA A 673 -14.89 18.05 -14.95
N LYS A 674 -16.13 18.47 -15.25
CA LYS A 674 -17.37 18.03 -14.56
C LYS A 674 -17.68 16.53 -14.68
N ASP A 675 -17.14 15.85 -15.69
CA ASP A 675 -17.31 14.42 -15.93
C ASP A 675 -16.16 13.57 -15.36
N GLY A 676 -15.32 14.17 -14.52
CA GLY A 676 -14.13 13.54 -13.95
C GLY A 676 -12.89 13.59 -14.83
N GLY A 677 -12.89 14.39 -15.90
CA GLY A 677 -11.68 14.70 -16.69
C GLY A 677 -10.68 15.58 -15.92
N GLY A 678 -9.46 15.70 -16.44
CA GLY A 678 -8.47 16.55 -15.81
C GLY A 678 -7.07 16.50 -16.43
N THR A 679 -6.20 17.35 -15.91
CA THR A 679 -4.85 17.64 -16.39
C THR A 679 -3.80 17.29 -15.34
N PHE A 680 -2.50 17.32 -15.67
CA PHE A 680 -1.49 17.27 -14.62
C PHE A 680 -1.50 18.56 -13.79
N ARG A 681 -1.14 18.44 -12.52
CA ARG A 681 -1.16 19.58 -11.59
C ARG A 681 -0.07 20.59 -11.90
N ALA A 682 -0.36 21.88 -11.75
CA ALA A 682 0.64 22.96 -11.75
C ALA A 682 1.37 23.07 -10.39
N ARG A 683 1.69 21.92 -9.78
CA ARG A 683 2.18 21.81 -8.39
C ARG A 683 3.62 22.31 -8.21
N PHE A 684 4.42 22.27 -9.26
CA PHE A 684 5.86 22.54 -9.19
C PHE A 684 6.24 23.97 -9.61
N GLY A 685 5.25 24.86 -9.64
CA GLY A 685 5.40 26.22 -10.18
C GLY A 685 5.02 26.30 -11.66
N VAL A 686 5.06 27.53 -12.18
CA VAL A 686 4.75 27.85 -13.59
C VAL A 686 5.99 27.85 -14.48
N GLU A 687 7.15 28.15 -13.90
CA GLU A 687 8.45 28.17 -14.57
C GLU A 687 9.54 27.59 -13.66
N ARG A 688 10.61 27.07 -14.27
CA ARG A 688 11.85 26.70 -13.59
C ARG A 688 12.96 27.64 -14.05
N VAL A 689 13.63 28.27 -13.11
CA VAL A 689 14.80 29.12 -13.38
C VAL A 689 16.07 28.37 -12.99
N VAL A 690 17.00 28.21 -13.92
CA VAL A 690 18.33 27.64 -13.69
C VAL A 690 19.36 28.73 -13.82
N LYS A 691 20.13 28.95 -12.76
CA LYS A 691 21.27 29.86 -12.78
C LYS A 691 22.55 29.06 -12.96
N THR A 692 23.32 29.39 -13.99
CA THR A 692 24.60 28.75 -14.29
C THR A 692 25.68 29.80 -14.33
N LYS A 693 26.81 29.52 -13.69
CA LYS A 693 27.98 30.39 -13.74
C LYS A 693 28.86 29.97 -14.91
N VAL A 694 29.13 30.90 -15.81
CA VAL A 694 30.00 30.70 -16.97
C VAL A 694 31.10 31.73 -16.98
N MET A 695 32.28 31.35 -17.46
CA MET A 695 33.37 32.29 -17.68
C MET A 695 33.17 32.98 -19.03
N GLU A 696 32.93 34.28 -19.04
CA GLU A 696 32.92 35.14 -20.23
C GLU A 696 33.97 36.23 -20.06
N ASP A 697 34.87 36.35 -21.05
CA ASP A 697 35.97 37.32 -21.07
C ASP A 697 36.84 37.33 -19.79
N GLY A 698 37.08 36.14 -19.22
CA GLY A 698 37.87 35.97 -18.01
C GLY A 698 37.14 36.37 -16.72
N LYS A 699 35.85 36.71 -16.77
CA LYS A 699 35.00 37.03 -15.62
C LYS A 699 33.91 35.98 -15.45
N GLU A 700 33.58 35.69 -14.20
CA GLU A 700 32.46 34.81 -13.85
C GLU A 700 31.14 35.58 -14.04
N VAL A 701 30.33 35.16 -14.99
CA VAL A 701 29.01 35.73 -15.30
C VAL A 701 27.92 34.70 -14.99
N GLU A 702 26.88 35.11 -14.27
CA GLU A 702 25.71 34.28 -13.98
C GLU A 702 24.70 34.39 -15.13
N LYS A 703 24.42 33.28 -15.82
CA LYS A 703 23.37 33.17 -16.83
C LYS A 703 22.13 32.51 -16.24
N GLU A 704 20.96 33.10 -16.49
CA GLU A 704 19.67 32.52 -16.13
C GLU A 704 18.99 31.91 -17.35
N GLN A 705 18.53 30.66 -17.21
CA GLN A 705 17.69 30.00 -18.20
C GLN A 705 16.33 29.67 -17.58
N ARG A 706 15.25 30.04 -18.27
CA ARG A 706 13.87 29.83 -17.84
C ARG A 706 13.21 28.72 -18.66
N PHE A 707 12.50 27.83 -17.99
CA PHE A 707 11.79 26.70 -18.61
C PHE A 707 10.32 26.74 -18.22
N ASN A 708 9.42 26.68 -19.21
CA ASN A 708 7.99 26.58 -18.99
C ASN A 708 7.63 25.24 -18.32
N LEU A 709 6.86 25.29 -17.21
CA LEU A 709 6.32 24.11 -16.53
C LEU A 709 4.81 23.95 -16.70
N LEU A 710 4.15 24.82 -17.48
CA LEU A 710 2.75 24.71 -17.84
C LEU A 710 2.58 23.86 -19.09
N SER A 711 1.47 23.11 -19.18
CA SER A 711 1.19 22.29 -20.36
C SER A 711 1.02 23.18 -21.59
N GLU A 712 1.40 22.71 -22.77
CA GLU A 712 1.27 23.46 -24.02
C GLU A 712 0.32 22.72 -24.96
N GLY A 713 -0.78 23.35 -25.37
CA GLY A 713 -1.73 22.76 -26.34
C GLY A 713 -2.47 21.51 -25.85
N SER A 714 -2.47 21.21 -24.55
CA SER A 714 -3.17 20.06 -23.95
C SER A 714 -4.09 20.52 -22.83
N TYR A 715 -5.39 20.28 -22.98
CA TYR A 715 -6.46 20.72 -22.06
C TYR A 715 -7.64 19.75 -22.09
N SER A 716 -8.47 19.79 -21.04
CA SER A 716 -9.69 18.97 -20.96
C SER A 716 -10.76 19.43 -21.96
N VAL A 717 -11.64 18.50 -22.38
CA VAL A 717 -12.81 18.82 -23.22
C VAL A 717 -13.63 19.94 -22.57
N GLY A 718 -14.03 20.94 -23.36
CA GLY A 718 -14.82 22.10 -22.91
C GLY A 718 -14.08 23.15 -22.07
N SER A 719 -12.78 22.97 -21.79
CA SER A 719 -11.98 23.97 -21.07
C SER A 719 -11.98 25.33 -21.77
N GLU A 720 -12.29 26.43 -21.09
CA GLU A 720 -12.20 27.78 -21.67
C GLU A 720 -10.75 28.24 -21.85
N ILE A 721 -9.83 27.74 -21.02
CA ILE A 721 -8.40 27.98 -21.18
C ILE A 721 -7.81 26.85 -22.03
N LYS A 722 -7.33 27.18 -23.22
CA LYS A 722 -6.81 26.22 -24.22
C LYS A 722 -5.29 26.01 -24.15
N ASP A 723 -4.71 26.31 -23.00
CA ASP A 723 -3.28 26.17 -22.72
C ASP A 723 -3.05 25.80 -21.24
N GLY A 724 -1.80 25.78 -20.78
CA GLY A 724 -1.45 25.58 -19.39
C GLY A 724 -1.72 26.81 -18.50
N TYR A 725 -2.06 26.58 -17.24
CA TYR A 725 -2.43 27.63 -16.28
C TYR A 725 -2.04 27.27 -14.84
N PRO A 726 -1.79 28.26 -13.97
CA PRO A 726 -1.42 28.04 -12.57
C PRO A 726 -2.56 27.45 -11.73
N GLU A 727 -2.27 27.08 -10.49
CA GLU A 727 -3.34 26.78 -9.52
C GLU A 727 -4.20 28.04 -9.26
N PHE A 728 -5.51 27.85 -9.06
CA PHE A 728 -6.45 28.94 -8.87
C PHE A 728 -6.45 29.47 -7.42
N THR A 729 -6.33 30.78 -7.30
CA THR A 729 -6.64 31.54 -6.08
C THR A 729 -7.78 32.51 -6.36
N TYR A 730 -8.33 33.13 -5.31
CA TYR A 730 -9.30 34.22 -5.49
C TYR A 730 -8.73 35.35 -6.36
N GLY A 731 -7.45 35.69 -6.20
CA GLY A 731 -6.77 36.66 -7.07
C GLY A 731 -6.69 36.24 -8.53
N VAL A 732 -6.53 34.94 -8.81
CA VAL A 732 -6.57 34.41 -10.19
C VAL A 732 -7.98 34.56 -10.79
N LEU A 733 -9.04 34.24 -10.03
CA LEU A 733 -10.42 34.44 -10.48
C LEU A 733 -10.70 35.90 -10.82
N LYS A 734 -10.27 36.85 -9.99
CA LYS A 734 -10.41 38.30 -10.26
C LYS A 734 -9.73 38.71 -11.56
N LYS A 735 -8.51 38.22 -11.81
CA LYS A 735 -7.78 38.53 -13.04
C LYS A 735 -8.50 38.02 -14.30
N LEU A 736 -9.26 36.94 -14.18
CA LEU A 736 -10.08 36.38 -15.26
C LEU A 736 -11.49 36.97 -15.32
N GLY A 737 -11.90 37.76 -14.32
CA GLY A 737 -13.26 38.28 -14.17
C GLY A 737 -14.30 37.24 -13.72
N TRP A 738 -13.85 36.03 -13.36
CA TRP A 738 -14.69 34.90 -12.92
C TRP A 738 -15.07 34.98 -11.44
N ASP A 739 -14.50 35.93 -10.70
CA ASP A 739 -14.89 36.14 -9.30
C ASP A 739 -16.36 36.57 -9.18
N LYS A 740 -16.96 37.12 -10.23
CA LYS A 740 -18.39 37.49 -10.30
C LYS A 740 -19.32 36.28 -10.24
N ASP A 741 -18.82 35.09 -10.57
CA ASP A 741 -19.58 33.85 -10.53
C ASP A 741 -19.62 33.23 -9.13
N LEU A 742 -18.89 33.81 -8.17
CA LEU A 742 -18.98 33.47 -6.74
C LEU A 742 -20.25 34.08 -6.12
N THR A 743 -20.95 33.26 -5.34
CA THR A 743 -22.03 33.73 -4.47
C THR A 743 -21.48 34.62 -3.35
N GLU A 744 -22.36 35.44 -2.76
CA GLU A 744 -22.00 36.30 -1.63
C GLU A 744 -21.44 35.50 -0.44
N ALA A 745 -22.03 34.34 -0.14
CA ALA A 745 -21.60 33.47 0.96
C ALA A 745 -20.23 32.83 0.72
N GLU A 746 -19.93 32.42 -0.52
CA GLU A 746 -18.61 31.90 -0.90
C GLU A 746 -17.55 32.99 -0.78
N ARG A 747 -17.84 34.20 -1.30
CA ARG A 747 -16.95 35.34 -1.21
C ARG A 747 -16.65 35.73 0.24
N ALA A 748 -17.68 35.83 1.08
CA ALA A 748 -17.53 36.14 2.50
C ALA A 748 -16.66 35.09 3.23
N THR A 749 -16.77 33.82 2.85
CA THR A 749 -15.94 32.75 3.42
C THR A 749 -14.47 32.89 3.01
N ILE A 750 -14.22 33.16 1.73
CA ILE A 750 -12.88 33.41 1.19
C ILE A 750 -12.24 34.61 1.89
N GLU A 751 -12.96 35.72 1.99
CA GLU A 751 -12.48 36.95 2.63
C GLU A 751 -12.16 36.73 4.11
N ARG A 752 -13.01 35.99 4.84
CA ARG A 752 -12.74 35.61 6.23
C ARG A 752 -11.50 34.74 6.39
N ILE A 753 -11.23 33.83 5.45
CA ILE A 753 -10.04 32.96 5.49
C ILE A 753 -8.76 33.74 5.19
N GLY A 754 -8.81 34.63 4.20
CA GLY A 754 -7.66 35.41 3.77
C GLY A 754 -7.35 36.61 4.68
N GLY A 755 -8.33 37.12 5.42
CA GLY A 755 -8.18 38.28 6.28
C GLY A 755 -7.65 39.47 5.48
N ASN A 756 -6.43 39.90 5.79
CA ASN A 756 -5.77 41.01 5.10
C ASN A 756 -5.25 40.67 3.69
N ASN A 757 -5.29 39.39 3.27
CA ASN A 757 -4.87 38.94 1.94
C ASN A 757 -5.85 37.90 1.35
N PRO A 758 -7.08 38.30 1.00
CA PRO A 758 -8.07 37.41 0.40
C PRO A 758 -7.62 36.84 -0.95
N ASP A 759 -6.83 37.58 -1.73
CA ASP A 759 -6.38 37.15 -3.07
C ASP A 759 -5.43 35.95 -3.01
N GLY A 760 -4.77 35.73 -1.86
CA GLY A 760 -3.92 34.58 -1.60
C GLY A 760 -4.66 33.30 -1.23
N VAL A 761 -5.99 33.34 -1.04
CA VAL A 761 -6.78 32.15 -0.72
C VAL A 761 -6.86 31.25 -1.94
N GLY A 762 -6.19 30.11 -1.86
CA GLY A 762 -6.19 29.08 -2.90
C GLY A 762 -7.37 28.12 -2.79
N TRP A 763 -7.70 27.50 -3.92
CA TRP A 763 -8.76 26.49 -4.06
C TRP A 763 -8.75 25.40 -2.97
N ALA A 764 -7.57 24.99 -2.50
CA ALA A 764 -7.44 23.91 -1.52
C ALA A 764 -7.78 24.32 -0.08
N ILE A 765 -7.87 25.61 0.23
CA ILE A 765 -8.20 26.09 1.58
C ILE A 765 -9.50 26.90 1.64
N ASP A 766 -10.13 27.14 0.49
CA ASP A 766 -11.46 27.73 0.40
C ASP A 766 -12.52 26.76 0.92
N LEU A 767 -12.93 26.95 2.18
CA LEU A 767 -13.92 26.10 2.84
C LEU A 767 -15.34 26.22 2.28
N SER A 768 -15.61 27.20 1.41
CA SER A 768 -16.90 27.30 0.71
C SER A 768 -16.98 26.37 -0.49
N GLY A 769 -15.83 25.99 -1.07
CA GLY A 769 -15.75 25.26 -2.33
C GLY A 769 -16.06 26.12 -3.57
N GLY A 770 -16.24 27.43 -3.40
CA GLY A 770 -16.62 28.36 -4.48
C GLY A 770 -15.60 28.41 -5.61
N ILE A 771 -14.30 28.45 -5.30
CA ILE A 771 -13.26 28.45 -6.34
C ILE A 771 -13.36 27.19 -7.20
N ILE A 772 -13.54 26.02 -6.58
CA ILE A 772 -13.69 24.75 -7.30
C ILE A 772 -14.97 24.77 -8.16
N ARG A 773 -16.11 25.19 -7.60
CA ARG A 773 -17.37 25.29 -8.35
C ARG A 773 -17.21 26.15 -9.60
N VAL A 774 -16.66 27.36 -9.45
CA VAL A 774 -16.43 28.29 -10.57
C VAL A 774 -15.51 27.68 -11.61
N THR A 775 -14.37 27.11 -11.21
CA THR A 775 -13.43 26.49 -12.18
C THR A 775 -14.05 25.33 -12.96
N LEU A 776 -14.93 24.53 -12.33
CA LEU A 776 -15.65 23.46 -13.01
C LEU A 776 -16.65 24.00 -14.05
N GLU A 777 -17.29 25.15 -13.80
CA GLU A 777 -18.17 25.82 -14.77
C GLU A 777 -17.42 26.22 -16.04
N HIS A 778 -16.20 26.73 -15.90
CA HIS A 778 -15.33 27.10 -17.04
C HIS A 778 -14.54 25.91 -17.62
N GLY A 779 -14.85 24.67 -17.21
CA GLY A 779 -14.24 23.45 -17.75
C GLY A 779 -12.76 23.26 -17.39
N VAL A 780 -12.24 23.96 -16.40
CA VAL A 780 -10.83 23.92 -15.98
C VAL A 780 -10.65 23.27 -14.60
N MET A 781 -9.41 22.84 -14.30
CA MET A 781 -9.08 22.23 -13.02
C MET A 781 -8.56 23.28 -12.02
N ALA A 782 -9.12 23.33 -10.82
CA ALA A 782 -8.68 24.30 -9.80
C ALA A 782 -7.18 24.18 -9.42
N TYR A 783 -6.60 22.97 -9.52
CA TYR A 783 -5.18 22.72 -9.26
C TYR A 783 -4.23 23.10 -10.41
N GLY A 784 -4.75 23.72 -11.48
CA GLY A 784 -3.96 24.14 -12.63
C GLY A 784 -3.78 23.09 -13.74
N ASN A 785 -3.04 23.46 -14.77
CA ASN A 785 -2.66 22.61 -15.90
C ASN A 785 -1.16 22.73 -16.17
N GLY A 786 -0.40 21.85 -15.51
CA GLY A 786 1.06 21.79 -15.57
C GLY A 786 1.59 20.65 -16.45
N LYS A 787 2.92 20.64 -16.65
CA LYS A 787 3.65 19.47 -17.15
C LYS A 787 4.01 18.54 -15.99
N ALA A 788 3.92 17.23 -16.22
CA ALA A 788 4.60 16.26 -15.38
C ALA A 788 6.11 16.47 -15.50
N ARG A 789 6.88 16.32 -14.41
CA ARG A 789 8.34 16.50 -14.46
C ARG A 789 9.06 15.16 -14.52
N ALA A 790 9.84 14.94 -15.57
CA ALA A 790 10.71 13.77 -15.69
C ALA A 790 11.88 13.83 -14.70
N VAL A 791 12.24 15.04 -14.24
CA VAL A 791 13.31 15.35 -13.28
C VAL A 791 12.71 15.97 -12.01
N ALA A 792 13.03 15.44 -10.84
CA ALA A 792 12.53 15.94 -9.55
C ALA A 792 13.69 16.44 -8.69
N TRP A 793 14.02 17.72 -8.87
CA TRP A 793 15.13 18.46 -8.25
C TRP A 793 15.18 18.41 -6.71
N ASN A 794 14.08 18.09 -6.04
CA ASN A 794 13.99 18.01 -4.59
C ASN A 794 14.25 16.59 -4.03
N LEU A 795 14.51 15.61 -4.89
CA LEU A 795 14.84 14.25 -4.47
C LEU A 795 16.36 14.00 -4.58
N PRO A 796 16.92 13.03 -3.82
CA PRO A 796 18.36 12.78 -3.80
C PRO A 796 18.98 12.55 -5.17
N ASP A 797 18.27 11.80 -6.03
CA ASP A 797 18.61 11.62 -7.44
C ASP A 797 17.49 12.26 -8.30
N PRO A 798 17.71 13.47 -8.86
CA PRO A 798 16.70 14.15 -9.67
C PRO A 798 16.29 13.36 -10.92
N VAL A 799 17.24 12.71 -11.57
CA VAL A 799 17.02 11.62 -12.52
C VAL A 799 17.35 10.32 -11.78
N PRO A 800 16.49 9.28 -11.79
CA PRO A 800 16.81 8.02 -11.11
C PRO A 800 18.14 7.42 -11.57
N VAL A 801 19.02 7.10 -10.61
CA VAL A 801 20.33 6.48 -10.84
C VAL A 801 20.36 5.11 -10.17
N HIS A 802 20.96 4.13 -10.84
CA HIS A 802 21.17 2.80 -10.24
C HIS A 802 22.17 2.87 -9.09
N ARG A 803 21.83 2.23 -7.98
CA ARG A 803 22.72 2.04 -6.82
C ARG A 803 22.55 0.61 -6.36
N GLU A 804 23.66 -0.08 -6.07
CA GLU A 804 23.59 -1.45 -5.56
C GLU A 804 22.92 -1.48 -4.18
N PRO A 805 22.16 -2.56 -3.86
CA PRO A 805 21.67 -2.81 -2.52
C PRO A 805 22.78 -2.74 -1.46
N ILE A 806 22.42 -2.49 -0.20
CA ILE A 806 23.42 -2.41 0.90
C ILE A 806 24.22 -3.72 0.98
N TYR A 807 23.52 -4.84 0.85
CA TYR A 807 24.10 -6.18 0.78
C TYR A 807 23.86 -6.76 -0.61
N THR A 808 24.89 -6.73 -1.45
CA THR A 808 24.83 -7.21 -2.85
C THR A 808 25.71 -8.44 -3.07
N PRO A 809 25.27 -9.42 -3.88
CA PRO A 809 26.12 -10.54 -4.29
C PRO A 809 27.20 -10.12 -5.31
N ARG A 810 27.17 -8.87 -5.79
CA ARG A 810 28.07 -8.31 -6.81
C ARG A 810 28.88 -7.14 -6.24
N PRO A 811 29.76 -7.37 -5.23
CA PRO A 811 30.50 -6.30 -4.56
C PRO A 811 31.38 -5.48 -5.52
N GLU A 812 31.80 -6.03 -6.65
CA GLU A 812 32.57 -5.32 -7.67
C GLU A 812 31.76 -4.23 -8.39
N LEU A 813 30.42 -4.26 -8.34
CA LEU A 813 29.57 -3.21 -8.88
C LEU A 813 29.48 -1.99 -7.96
N VAL A 814 29.76 -2.14 -6.66
CA VAL A 814 29.61 -1.06 -5.66
C VAL A 814 30.51 0.13 -5.98
N GLY A 815 31.71 -0.10 -6.53
CA GLY A 815 32.60 0.99 -6.93
C GLY A 815 32.01 1.91 -8.00
N LYS A 816 31.17 1.38 -8.90
CA LYS A 816 30.49 2.14 -9.95
C LYS A 816 29.11 2.65 -9.50
N PHE A 817 28.43 1.90 -8.64
CA PHE A 817 27.05 2.16 -8.23
C PHE A 817 26.92 2.16 -6.69
N PRO A 818 27.60 3.06 -5.96
CA PRO A 818 27.53 3.09 -4.51
C PRO A 818 26.17 3.60 -4.02
N THR A 819 25.81 3.19 -2.80
CA THR A 819 24.66 3.75 -2.08
C THR A 819 24.90 5.22 -1.68
N TYR A 820 23.87 5.87 -1.15
CA TYR A 820 23.93 7.27 -0.73
C TYR A 820 24.86 7.47 0.47
N ALA A 821 25.51 8.64 0.53
CA ALA A 821 26.26 9.07 1.71
C ALA A 821 25.38 9.08 2.97
N ASN A 822 26.01 8.84 4.12
CA ASN A 822 25.35 8.89 5.42
C ASN A 822 24.74 10.28 5.68
N ALA A 823 23.63 10.32 6.41
CA ALA A 823 22.94 11.57 6.74
C ALA A 823 22.12 11.45 8.03
N GLN A 824 21.75 12.57 8.63
CA GLN A 824 20.69 12.59 9.64
C GLN A 824 19.34 12.76 8.93
N ARG A 825 18.45 11.77 9.04
CA ARG A 825 17.15 11.75 8.37
C ARG A 825 16.04 11.30 9.30
N PHE A 826 14.89 11.96 9.24
CA PHE A 826 13.72 11.60 10.05
C PHE A 826 14.05 11.43 11.54
N ARG A 827 14.84 12.37 12.07
CA ARG A 827 15.29 12.42 13.46
C ARG A 827 16.26 11.31 13.91
N VAL A 828 16.73 10.44 13.01
CA VAL A 828 17.69 9.36 13.30
C VAL A 828 18.85 9.33 12.28
N PRO A 829 20.01 8.73 12.61
CA PRO A 829 21.10 8.58 11.65
C PRO A 829 20.78 7.51 10.60
N ASP A 830 21.04 7.83 9.33
CA ASP A 830 21.04 6.91 8.20
C ASP A 830 22.49 6.63 7.80
N ILE A 831 22.93 5.39 8.00
CA ILE A 831 24.33 4.95 7.87
C ILE A 831 24.53 3.92 6.74
N GLY A 832 23.69 3.98 5.71
CA GLY A 832 23.72 3.02 4.60
C GLY A 832 25.09 2.88 3.93
N PHE A 833 25.82 4.00 3.74
CA PHE A 833 27.15 3.98 3.11
C PHE A 833 28.15 3.17 3.92
N ASP A 834 28.24 3.43 5.23
CA ASP A 834 29.18 2.71 6.11
C ASP A 834 28.86 1.23 6.16
N MET A 835 27.57 0.89 6.18
CA MET A 835 27.11 -0.50 6.17
C MET A 835 27.49 -1.22 4.87
N GLN A 836 27.26 -0.59 3.70
CA GLN A 836 27.65 -1.16 2.41
C GLN A 836 29.16 -1.30 2.28
N LYS A 837 29.91 -0.26 2.67
CA LYS A 837 31.37 -0.29 2.67
C LYS A 837 31.90 -1.43 3.55
N ALA A 838 31.42 -1.53 4.79
CA ALA A 838 31.82 -2.59 5.70
C ALA A 838 31.47 -4.00 5.17
N ALA A 839 30.34 -4.15 4.47
CA ALA A 839 29.95 -5.41 3.85
C ALA A 839 30.92 -5.83 2.73
N VAL A 840 31.36 -4.87 1.90
CA VAL A 840 32.35 -5.10 0.83
C VAL A 840 33.72 -5.42 1.44
N ASP A 841 34.22 -4.58 2.35
CA ASP A 841 35.56 -4.73 2.96
C ASP A 841 35.70 -6.08 3.68
N LYS A 842 34.65 -6.53 4.37
CA LYS A 842 34.62 -7.82 5.09
C LYS A 842 34.33 -9.02 4.18
N GLY A 843 34.08 -8.80 2.89
CA GLY A 843 33.76 -9.86 1.93
C GLY A 843 32.49 -10.64 2.28
N VAL A 844 31.45 -9.96 2.80
CA VAL A 844 30.19 -10.59 3.27
C VAL A 844 29.56 -11.50 2.20
N ALA A 845 29.61 -11.10 0.93
CA ALA A 845 29.09 -11.88 -0.19
C ALA A 845 29.72 -13.28 -0.34
N LYS A 846 30.94 -13.50 0.17
CA LYS A 846 31.58 -14.83 0.18
C LYS A 846 30.93 -15.77 1.19
N SER A 847 30.51 -15.24 2.34
CA SER A 847 29.88 -16.02 3.42
C SER A 847 28.37 -16.17 3.23
N PHE A 848 27.74 -15.18 2.59
CA PHE A 848 26.30 -15.12 2.32
C PHE A 848 26.07 -14.94 0.80
N PRO A 849 26.26 -15.99 -0.02
CA PRO A 849 26.30 -15.84 -1.48
C PRO A 849 24.91 -15.76 -2.14
N LEU A 850 23.84 -16.08 -1.41
CA LEU A 850 22.49 -16.15 -1.96
C LEU A 850 21.77 -14.83 -1.76
N VAL A 851 21.15 -14.29 -2.81
CA VAL A 851 20.18 -13.20 -2.67
C VAL A 851 18.97 -13.71 -1.90
N LEU A 852 18.59 -13.00 -0.85
CA LEU A 852 17.33 -13.21 -0.14
C LEU A 852 16.36 -12.09 -0.51
N THR A 853 15.25 -12.48 -1.13
CA THR A 853 14.13 -11.58 -1.39
C THR A 853 12.88 -12.06 -0.64
N SER A 854 11.94 -11.16 -0.38
CA SER A 854 10.75 -11.44 0.42
C SER A 854 9.46 -11.20 -0.34
N GLY A 855 8.37 -11.83 0.09
CA GLY A 855 7.07 -11.60 -0.54
C GLY A 855 5.89 -12.13 0.25
N ARG A 856 4.74 -12.21 -0.44
CA ARG A 856 3.47 -12.64 0.12
C ARG A 856 3.10 -14.06 -0.28
N LEU A 857 2.19 -14.63 0.50
CA LEU A 857 1.44 -15.85 0.21
C LEU A 857 -0.04 -15.50 0.02
N VAL A 858 -0.78 -16.29 -0.75
CA VAL A 858 -2.19 -16.00 -1.04
C VAL A 858 -3.08 -16.25 0.18
N GLU A 859 -2.65 -17.13 1.07
CA GLU A 859 -3.32 -17.61 2.27
C GLU A 859 -3.28 -16.57 3.40
N TYR A 860 -2.25 -15.71 3.42
CA TYR A 860 -1.97 -14.82 4.53
C TYR A 860 -1.95 -13.34 4.12
N GLU A 861 -2.21 -12.45 5.08
CA GLU A 861 -2.24 -10.99 4.89
C GLU A 861 -1.46 -10.29 6.01
N GLY A 862 -0.79 -9.17 5.69
CA GLY A 862 0.00 -8.43 6.66
C GLY A 862 1.05 -9.29 7.38
N GLY A 863 1.18 -9.15 8.70
CA GLY A 863 2.01 -10.00 9.55
C GLY A 863 1.43 -11.39 9.84
N GLY A 864 0.27 -11.70 9.25
CA GLY A 864 -0.40 -12.99 9.33
C GLY A 864 -1.17 -13.25 10.62
N GLU A 865 -1.25 -12.30 11.57
CA GLU A 865 -1.90 -12.48 12.87
C GLU A 865 -3.34 -13.00 12.77
N GLU A 866 -4.20 -12.30 12.04
CA GLU A 866 -5.59 -12.71 11.80
C GLU A 866 -5.68 -14.00 10.98
N THR A 867 -4.89 -14.10 9.90
CA THR A 867 -5.05 -15.17 8.91
C THR A 867 -4.42 -16.49 9.35
N ARG A 868 -3.35 -16.48 10.17
CA ARG A 868 -2.78 -17.69 10.81
C ARG A 868 -3.60 -18.15 12.00
N SER A 869 -4.44 -17.28 12.55
CA SER A 869 -5.41 -17.59 13.59
C SER A 869 -6.73 -18.15 13.02
N ASN A 870 -6.92 -18.03 11.70
CA ASN A 870 -8.06 -18.59 10.99
C ASN A 870 -7.79 -20.05 10.60
N LYS A 871 -8.59 -20.98 11.13
CA LYS A 871 -8.42 -22.43 10.94
C LYS A 871 -8.41 -22.88 9.46
N TRP A 872 -9.23 -22.25 8.62
CA TRP A 872 -9.34 -22.62 7.20
C TRP A 872 -8.11 -22.19 6.40
N LEU A 873 -7.59 -20.99 6.68
CA LEU A 873 -6.39 -20.49 6.02
C LEU A 873 -5.12 -21.19 6.55
N ALA A 874 -5.09 -21.46 7.85
CA ALA A 874 -4.04 -22.24 8.51
C ALA A 874 -3.88 -23.64 7.90
N GLU A 875 -4.99 -24.29 7.48
CA GLU A 875 -4.95 -25.59 6.82
C GLU A 875 -4.24 -25.53 5.45
N LEU A 876 -4.36 -24.41 4.73
CA LEU A 876 -3.80 -24.26 3.38
C LEU A 876 -2.27 -24.12 3.39
N GLN A 877 -1.68 -23.56 4.44
CA GLN A 877 -0.23 -23.37 4.54
C GLN A 877 0.29 -23.44 5.98
N GLN A 878 0.77 -24.61 6.40
CA GLN A 878 1.11 -24.86 7.80
C GLN A 878 2.54 -24.50 8.21
N ASP A 879 3.48 -24.51 7.25
CA ASP A 879 4.90 -24.34 7.55
C ASP A 879 5.43 -23.02 6.97
N SER A 880 6.26 -22.30 7.72
CA SER A 880 7.14 -21.28 7.16
C SER A 880 8.24 -21.94 6.34
N PHE A 881 8.55 -21.40 5.16
CA PHE A 881 9.51 -22.01 4.23
C PHE A 881 10.39 -20.99 3.49
N ILE A 882 11.50 -21.45 2.93
CA ILE A 882 12.35 -20.73 1.99
C ILE A 882 12.39 -21.46 0.64
N GLU A 883 12.18 -20.73 -0.45
CA GLU A 883 12.42 -21.22 -1.81
C GLU A 883 13.91 -21.19 -2.11
N ILE A 884 14.44 -22.31 -2.61
CA ILE A 884 15.84 -22.45 -3.01
C ILE A 884 15.94 -23.22 -4.33
N ASN A 885 16.87 -22.82 -5.20
CA ASN A 885 17.10 -23.47 -6.48
C ASN A 885 17.61 -24.92 -6.28
N PRO A 886 17.24 -25.89 -7.16
CA PRO A 886 17.71 -27.27 -7.04
C PRO A 886 19.24 -27.43 -7.01
N GLN A 887 19.98 -26.62 -7.77
CA GLN A 887 21.43 -26.69 -7.77
C GLN A 887 22.02 -26.14 -6.46
N ASP A 888 21.57 -24.96 -6.02
CA ASP A 888 22.02 -24.36 -4.76
C ASP A 888 21.71 -25.26 -3.55
N ALA A 889 20.56 -25.94 -3.58
CA ALA A 889 20.16 -26.91 -2.57
C ALA A 889 21.05 -28.16 -2.58
N SER A 890 21.31 -28.73 -3.77
CA SER A 890 22.17 -29.90 -3.93
C SER A 890 23.60 -29.64 -3.46
N GLU A 891 24.18 -28.47 -3.81
CA GLU A 891 25.51 -28.04 -3.36
C GLU A 891 25.61 -27.92 -1.83
N ARG A 892 24.47 -27.72 -1.16
CA ARG A 892 24.37 -27.57 0.31
C ARG A 892 23.83 -28.81 1.01
N GLY A 893 23.62 -29.92 0.28
CA GLY A 893 23.06 -31.16 0.83
C GLY A 893 21.61 -31.02 1.33
N ILE A 894 20.85 -30.04 0.83
CA ILE A 894 19.49 -29.74 1.25
C ILE A 894 18.48 -30.51 0.40
N LYS A 895 17.54 -31.18 1.04
CA LYS A 895 16.41 -31.88 0.41
C LYS A 895 15.12 -31.07 0.54
N ASP A 896 14.19 -31.29 -0.40
CA ASP A 896 12.86 -30.68 -0.33
C ASP A 896 12.12 -31.10 0.95
N GLY A 897 11.48 -30.14 1.63
CA GLY A 897 10.79 -30.36 2.90
C GLY A 897 11.70 -30.54 4.13
N GLN A 898 13.02 -30.45 3.98
CA GLN A 898 13.97 -30.50 5.10
C GLN A 898 13.89 -29.21 5.94
N TRP A 899 14.14 -29.31 7.25
CA TRP A 899 14.35 -28.12 8.09
C TRP A 899 15.74 -27.53 7.81
N VAL A 900 15.80 -26.22 7.63
CA VAL A 900 17.03 -25.48 7.35
C VAL A 900 17.14 -24.24 8.22
N TRP A 901 18.38 -23.85 8.52
CA TRP A 901 18.72 -22.54 9.05
C TRP A 901 18.99 -21.60 7.89
N VAL A 902 18.28 -20.47 7.90
CA VAL A 902 18.55 -19.32 7.05
C VAL A 902 19.26 -18.29 7.92
N SER A 903 20.50 -17.96 7.61
CA SER A 903 21.30 -16.99 8.37
C SER A 903 21.45 -15.69 7.56
N GLY A 904 21.22 -14.56 8.20
CA GLY A 904 21.42 -13.22 7.65
C GLY A 904 22.79 -12.63 7.99
N PRO A 905 23.28 -11.62 7.23
CA PRO A 905 24.56 -10.95 7.47
C PRO A 905 24.71 -10.22 8.82
N GLU A 906 23.62 -9.95 9.52
CA GLU A 906 23.60 -9.24 10.81
C GLU A 906 23.49 -10.19 12.02
N ASN A 907 24.11 -11.37 11.95
CA ASN A 907 24.17 -12.37 13.03
C ASN A 907 22.80 -12.82 13.57
N SER A 908 21.84 -13.01 12.67
CA SER A 908 20.52 -13.56 12.99
C SER A 908 20.19 -14.76 12.11
N ARG A 909 19.29 -15.61 12.58
CA ARG A 909 18.87 -16.80 11.84
C ARG A 909 17.40 -17.12 12.01
N ALA A 910 16.81 -17.79 11.02
CA ALA A 910 15.45 -18.31 11.05
C ALA A 910 15.44 -19.81 10.73
N LYS A 911 14.63 -20.59 11.44
CA LYS A 911 14.42 -22.02 11.17
C LYS A 911 13.15 -22.21 10.35
N VAL A 912 13.28 -22.74 9.14
CA VAL A 912 12.18 -22.90 8.19
C VAL A 912 12.29 -24.20 7.39
N LYS A 913 11.24 -24.57 6.66
CA LYS A 913 11.28 -25.66 5.67
C LYS A 913 11.96 -25.20 4.37
N ALA A 914 12.75 -26.07 3.74
CA ALA A 914 13.20 -25.84 2.38
C ALA A 914 12.10 -26.23 1.38
N LEU A 915 11.83 -25.35 0.42
CA LEU A 915 11.06 -25.64 -0.79
C LEU A 915 12.02 -25.60 -1.98
N VAL A 916 12.46 -26.76 -2.43
CA VAL A 916 13.44 -26.88 -3.52
C VAL A 916 12.70 -26.76 -4.85
N THR A 917 12.95 -25.68 -5.60
CA THR A 917 12.13 -25.33 -6.77
C THR A 917 12.87 -24.52 -7.83
N PRO A 918 12.66 -24.78 -9.14
CA PRO A 918 13.26 -23.99 -10.22
C PRO A 918 12.60 -22.61 -10.40
N ARG A 919 11.58 -22.28 -9.60
CA ARG A 919 10.90 -20.98 -9.66
C ARG A 919 11.84 -19.82 -9.32
N VAL A 920 12.79 -20.04 -8.42
CA VAL A 920 13.90 -19.10 -8.15
C VAL A 920 15.12 -19.47 -9.01
N GLY A 921 15.80 -18.45 -9.54
CA GLY A 921 17.07 -18.64 -10.24
C GLY A 921 18.19 -19.11 -9.30
N ARG A 922 19.27 -19.67 -9.87
CA ARG A 922 20.48 -19.98 -9.09
C ARG A 922 21.02 -18.70 -8.43
N GLY A 923 21.48 -18.81 -7.18
CA GLY A 923 21.93 -17.68 -6.38
C GLY A 923 20.80 -16.85 -5.78
N VAL A 924 19.54 -17.23 -5.95
CA VAL A 924 18.37 -16.48 -5.45
C VAL A 924 17.51 -17.38 -4.57
N THR A 925 17.08 -16.82 -3.44
CA THR A 925 16.14 -17.45 -2.50
C THR A 925 15.00 -16.50 -2.19
N TRP A 926 13.88 -17.06 -1.74
CA TRP A 926 12.71 -16.28 -1.37
C TRP A 926 12.04 -16.79 -0.11
N MET A 927 11.63 -15.89 0.78
CA MET A 927 10.97 -16.23 2.04
C MET A 927 9.83 -15.26 2.37
N PRO A 928 8.67 -15.73 2.86
CA PRO A 928 7.56 -14.87 3.24
C PRO A 928 7.76 -14.20 4.61
N PHE A 929 7.11 -13.06 4.82
CA PHE A 929 7.14 -12.33 6.10
C PHE A 929 5.93 -12.58 7.01
N HIS A 930 4.99 -13.44 6.59
CA HIS A 930 3.69 -13.62 7.27
C HIS A 930 3.74 -14.42 8.58
N PHE A 931 4.85 -15.09 8.89
CA PHE A 931 4.92 -16.00 10.03
C PHE A 931 5.47 -15.30 11.27
N ALA A 932 5.04 -15.76 12.44
CA ALA A 932 5.58 -15.35 13.73
C ALA A 932 5.28 -16.45 14.77
N GLY A 933 5.74 -16.23 15.99
CA GLY A 933 5.56 -17.16 17.11
C GLY A 933 6.70 -18.15 17.27
N TRP A 934 7.62 -18.25 16.29
CA TRP A 934 8.99 -18.68 16.54
C TRP A 934 9.92 -17.46 16.42
N PHE A 935 11.00 -17.46 17.18
CA PHE A 935 12.07 -16.47 17.04
C PHE A 935 13.44 -17.11 17.23
N GLN A 936 14.25 -17.06 16.18
CA GLN A 936 15.55 -17.74 16.06
C GLN A 936 15.50 -19.24 16.44
N GLY A 937 14.40 -19.90 16.09
CA GLY A 937 14.12 -21.32 16.33
C GLY A 937 13.56 -21.64 17.71
N VAL A 938 13.29 -20.63 18.55
CA VAL A 938 12.66 -20.79 19.86
C VAL A 938 11.15 -20.56 19.75
N ASP A 939 10.35 -21.50 20.22
CA ASP A 939 8.89 -21.38 20.29
C ASP A 939 8.48 -20.32 21.33
N GLN A 940 7.70 -19.32 20.90
CA GLN A 940 7.26 -18.19 21.70
C GLN A 940 5.81 -18.34 22.22
N ARG A 941 5.17 -19.51 22.09
CA ARG A 941 3.77 -19.72 22.53
C ARG A 941 3.50 -19.27 23.95
N LYS A 942 4.46 -19.52 24.86
CA LYS A 942 4.38 -19.12 26.27
C LYS A 942 4.18 -17.60 26.48
N ASN A 943 4.51 -16.76 25.50
CA ASN A 943 4.41 -15.30 25.61
C ASN A 943 3.05 -14.78 25.14
N TYR A 944 2.23 -15.60 24.50
CA TYR A 944 0.85 -15.24 24.14
C TYR A 944 -0.08 -15.43 25.35
N PRO A 945 -1.17 -14.65 25.47
CA PRO A 945 -2.25 -14.99 26.38
C PRO A 945 -2.80 -16.39 26.08
N ALA A 946 -3.15 -17.14 27.13
CA ALA A 946 -3.63 -18.51 26.99
C ALA A 946 -4.79 -18.62 25.98
N GLY A 947 -4.65 -19.51 24.99
CA GLY A 947 -5.66 -19.77 23.96
C GLY A 947 -5.68 -18.80 22.78
N THR A 948 -4.87 -17.75 22.81
CA THR A 948 -4.86 -16.70 21.76
C THR A 948 -3.70 -16.81 20.78
N ASP A 949 -2.82 -17.79 20.97
CA ASP A 949 -1.73 -18.09 20.03
C ASP A 949 -2.26 -18.46 18.64
N PRO A 950 -1.61 -18.03 17.55
CA PRO A 950 -2.01 -18.41 16.20
C PRO A 950 -1.91 -19.93 15.99
N ILE A 951 -2.79 -20.47 15.14
CA ILE A 951 -2.80 -21.92 14.82
C ILE A 951 -1.50 -22.32 14.11
N VAL A 952 -1.03 -21.47 13.20
CA VAL A 952 0.22 -21.66 12.47
C VAL A 952 1.29 -20.72 13.03
N LEU A 953 2.42 -21.30 13.44
CA LEU A 953 3.61 -20.58 13.89
C LEU A 953 4.76 -20.75 12.90
N GLY A 954 5.74 -19.87 12.99
CA GLY A 954 6.96 -19.95 12.22
C GLY A 954 7.78 -18.67 12.33
N GLU A 955 8.76 -18.53 11.44
CA GLU A 955 9.68 -17.39 11.41
C GLU A 955 9.35 -16.44 10.26
N SER A 956 9.36 -15.14 10.54
CA SER A 956 9.33 -14.11 9.49
C SER A 956 10.70 -13.99 8.84
N VAL A 957 10.74 -13.76 7.52
CA VAL A 957 11.98 -13.36 6.83
C VAL A 957 12.63 -12.14 7.49
N ASN A 958 11.83 -11.29 8.14
CA ASN A 958 12.35 -10.08 8.77
C ASN A 958 13.21 -10.35 10.02
N THR A 959 13.25 -11.58 10.51
CA THR A 959 14.27 -12.04 11.47
C THR A 959 15.69 -11.91 10.88
N VAL A 960 15.86 -12.13 9.58
CA VAL A 960 17.16 -12.18 8.90
C VAL A 960 17.43 -11.04 7.91
N THR A 961 16.41 -10.24 7.57
CA THR A 961 16.61 -9.02 6.77
C THR A 961 17.43 -7.97 7.50
N THR A 962 18.14 -7.16 6.72
CA THR A 962 19.23 -6.30 7.16
C THR A 962 18.87 -4.80 7.12
N TYR A 963 19.86 -3.97 7.47
CA TYR A 963 19.87 -2.52 7.33
C TYR A 963 19.81 -2.09 5.86
N GLY A 964 19.00 -1.07 5.58
CA GLY A 964 18.87 -0.44 4.28
C GLY A 964 17.56 0.33 4.21
N PHE A 965 17.63 1.63 3.90
CA PHE A 965 16.45 2.50 3.89
C PHE A 965 16.46 3.46 2.70
N ASP A 966 15.29 3.68 2.11
CA ASP A 966 15.08 4.70 1.10
C ASP A 966 15.28 6.10 1.72
N PRO A 967 16.09 6.96 1.11
CA PRO A 967 16.46 8.26 1.67
C PRO A 967 15.28 9.23 1.80
N ALA A 968 14.26 9.09 0.96
CA ALA A 968 13.15 10.04 0.88
C ALA A 968 11.99 9.67 1.81
N THR A 969 11.95 8.43 2.29
CA THR A 969 10.81 7.91 3.05
C THR A 969 11.19 7.04 4.24
N GLY A 970 12.43 6.58 4.37
CA GLY A 970 12.80 5.58 5.37
C GLY A 970 12.22 4.18 5.10
N MET A 971 11.72 3.90 3.89
CA MET A 971 11.27 2.56 3.49
C MET A 971 12.41 1.56 3.57
N GLN A 972 12.19 0.42 4.21
CA GLN A 972 13.17 -0.66 4.36
C GLN A 972 13.49 -1.42 3.04
N GLU A 973 14.63 -2.12 2.98
CA GLU A 973 15.10 -2.96 1.85
C GLU A 973 15.00 -4.50 2.08
N PRO A 974 13.81 -5.09 2.30
CA PRO A 974 13.64 -6.54 2.43
C PRO A 974 13.56 -7.28 1.09
N LYS A 975 13.65 -6.57 -0.06
CA LYS A 975 13.57 -7.19 -1.40
C LYS A 975 14.91 -7.57 -2.00
N ALA A 976 16.00 -7.04 -1.47
CA ALA A 976 17.36 -7.33 -1.92
C ALA A 976 18.34 -7.30 -0.73
N THR A 977 18.63 -8.47 -0.17
CA THR A 977 19.73 -8.66 0.78
C THR A 977 20.39 -10.01 0.52
N LEU A 978 21.28 -10.45 1.41
CA LEU A 978 22.01 -11.71 1.30
C LEU A 978 21.61 -12.69 2.41
N CYS A 979 21.78 -13.98 2.16
CA CYS A 979 21.69 -15.01 3.19
C CYS A 979 22.60 -16.21 2.91
N GLN A 980 22.66 -17.10 3.89
CA GLN A 980 23.19 -18.46 3.77
C GLN A 980 22.12 -19.44 4.23
N VAL A 981 22.05 -20.61 3.59
CA VAL A 981 21.12 -21.68 3.96
C VAL A 981 21.92 -22.95 4.27
N ALA A 982 21.62 -23.58 5.40
CA ALA A 982 22.23 -24.84 5.82
C ALA A 982 21.19 -25.78 6.43
N ALA A 983 21.44 -27.09 6.39
CA ALA A 983 20.61 -28.07 7.11
C ALA A 983 20.53 -27.74 8.62
N ALA A 984 19.35 -27.90 9.23
CA ALA A 984 19.06 -27.48 10.61
C ALA A 984 19.22 -28.56 11.68
#